data_AF-A0AA39NX57-F1
#
_entry.id   AF-A0AA39NX57-F1
#
_cell.length_a   1.000
_cell.length_b   1.000
_cell.length_c   1.000
_cell.angle_alpha   90.00
_cell.angle_beta   90.00
_cell.angle_gamma   90.00
#
_symmetry.space_group_name_H-M   'P 1'
#
loop_
_entity.id
_entity.type
_entity.pdbx_description
1 polymer ?
#
loop_
_entity_poly.entity_id
_entity_poly.type
_entity_poly.pdbx_seq_one_letter_code
_entity_poly.pdbx_strand_id
1 'polypeptide(L)'
;MSVDTRYSFEEISKHPKVLLRNAKPGQPLKGWDGRLGAALDSQVLLVTPNASVLFQPPMGVTREITLRENCRYGQDDHLSWPQPYSAKRPHLGCIRKAPIDIRFQPLYGLPLRSHFEELNTCSAITGPGLWSRLKFAQFRGACDLVLRDIKTGTWNETHKSLIRTYQTYIEMFLERIEGLPLVFERLKVSVAETQRLVLELQAIMDYVSVYHPRMIGASPRPPEDGQLAVRHLVGVFTMNHTVAQECFRAGIPVWLIYPLASAPTVRIDALDEIQEPAPPFVALSKSRLRVRPVYFGSATDDDKYKAIETYTRSHLTTANPFLSSASLQAPSAPVPAKPSSTRERYEPYKRSNLSRRGKEKPSNKASWAKATFEVMTHSHLAPLINTWKLGLQRVDATKERPPCRAMGFALPRPELFITVQTDAKFRLMITSWLRLRVGLLARFNDASYQPQLHSHQTWRTILQIDWLEQSQGYPSSSRARGEQVRRDQAAAFLEGCQGELTVKASVSDQRAQWRDKDSSSLSLEDIREILWELAEVNFRIEFQALDRKLCGNESIRHQMLIGQCFPNGKANMLHRVSLGSANYGLAHSNWLERAPYLFAMRRCMQQWNDCPSSLSPSSDQKGGYSESEVEVIEQEMAYFYAESFFMKFGREPIFPRNLTHTPDVTYVPERRERAQAAHPGCYLDISQWEGS
;
A
#
# COMPACT_ATOMS: atom_id res chain seq x y z
N MET A 1 -39.32 11.79 -54.45
CA MET A 1 -38.01 11.30 -54.93
C MET A 1 -36.99 11.57 -53.83
N SER A 2 -36.72 10.59 -52.96
CA SER A 2 -35.73 10.70 -51.89
C SER A 2 -34.38 10.28 -52.45
N VAL A 3 -33.52 11.25 -52.79
CA VAL A 3 -32.13 10.96 -53.11
C VAL A 3 -31.46 10.53 -51.81
N ASP A 4 -31.29 9.22 -51.64
CA ASP A 4 -30.59 8.59 -50.51
C ASP A 4 -29.10 9.00 -50.60
N THR A 5 -28.80 10.23 -50.14
CA THR A 5 -27.46 10.82 -50.23
C THR A 5 -26.65 10.28 -49.05
N ARG A 6 -26.30 8.98 -49.10
CA ARG A 6 -25.38 8.39 -48.13
C ARG A 6 -23.97 8.82 -48.48
N TYR A 7 -23.40 9.71 -47.68
CA TYR A 7 -22.00 10.08 -47.81
C TYR A 7 -21.12 8.90 -47.41
N SER A 8 -20.15 8.54 -48.27
CA SER A 8 -19.11 7.59 -47.89
C SER A 8 -17.99 8.32 -47.14
N PHE A 9 -17.25 7.59 -46.30
CA PHE A 9 -16.08 8.17 -45.61
C PHE A 9 -14.98 8.61 -46.58
N GLU A 10 -14.81 7.90 -47.70
CA GLU A 10 -13.87 8.30 -48.75
C GLU A 10 -14.25 9.64 -49.39
N GLU A 11 -15.56 9.85 -49.62
CA GLU A 11 -16.08 11.11 -50.15
C GLU A 11 -15.88 12.25 -49.15
N ILE A 12 -16.23 12.04 -47.88
CA ILE A 12 -16.03 13.03 -46.81
C ILE A 12 -14.55 13.34 -46.61
N SER A 13 -13.67 12.34 -46.69
CA SER A 13 -12.22 12.54 -46.55
C SER A 13 -11.64 13.42 -47.66
N LYS A 14 -12.17 13.29 -48.89
CA LYS A 14 -11.78 14.14 -50.04
C LYS A 14 -12.46 15.51 -50.01
N HIS A 15 -13.70 15.58 -49.53
CA HIS A 15 -14.54 16.78 -49.56
C HIS A 15 -15.23 17.02 -48.21
N PRO A 16 -14.47 17.37 -47.15
CA PRO A 16 -15.01 17.40 -45.79
C PRO A 16 -16.07 18.49 -45.57
N LYS A 17 -16.06 19.54 -46.41
CA LYS A 17 -17.08 20.61 -46.41
C LYS A 17 -18.51 20.13 -46.67
N VAL A 18 -18.69 18.92 -47.20
CA VAL A 18 -20.01 18.29 -47.36
C VAL A 18 -20.75 18.18 -46.02
N LEU A 19 -20.03 18.03 -44.90
CA LEU A 19 -20.60 18.00 -43.56
C LEU A 19 -21.22 19.34 -43.12
N LEU A 20 -20.85 20.46 -43.77
CA LEU A 20 -21.34 21.81 -43.43
C LEU A 20 -22.66 22.18 -44.12
N ARG A 21 -23.29 21.24 -44.84
CA ARG A 21 -24.54 21.49 -45.60
C ARG A 21 -25.66 22.09 -44.75
N ASN A 22 -25.73 21.70 -43.47
CA ASN A 22 -26.76 22.16 -42.53
C ASN A 22 -26.25 23.26 -41.57
N ALA A 23 -25.07 23.84 -41.82
CA ALA A 23 -24.46 24.86 -40.97
C ALA A 23 -25.36 26.08 -40.80
N LYS A 24 -25.50 26.58 -39.57
CA LYS A 24 -26.22 27.82 -39.23
C LYS A 24 -25.42 28.64 -38.22
N PRO A 25 -24.17 29.05 -38.55
CA PRO A 25 -23.30 29.75 -37.61
C PRO A 25 -23.99 30.99 -37.03
N GLY A 26 -23.83 31.20 -35.72
CA GLY A 26 -24.44 32.31 -34.99
C GLY A 26 -25.86 32.07 -34.49
N GLN A 27 -26.54 30.99 -34.92
CA GLN A 27 -27.82 30.59 -34.29
C GLN A 27 -27.57 29.77 -33.02
N PRO A 28 -28.45 29.86 -32.00
CA PRO A 28 -28.33 29.05 -30.78
C PRO A 28 -28.19 27.56 -31.09
N LEU A 29 -27.31 26.89 -30.34
CA LEU A 29 -27.08 25.44 -30.45
C LEU A 29 -27.94 24.68 -29.45
N LYS A 30 -28.34 23.47 -29.83
CA LYS A 30 -28.87 22.45 -28.92
C LYS A 30 -27.77 21.43 -28.61
N GLY A 31 -28.01 20.57 -27.61
CA GLY A 31 -27.02 19.57 -27.18
C GLY A 31 -26.68 18.51 -28.23
N TRP A 32 -27.50 18.39 -29.28
CA TRP A 32 -27.29 17.48 -30.41
C TRP A 32 -26.83 18.18 -31.69
N ASP A 33 -26.66 19.50 -31.66
CA ASP A 33 -26.04 20.23 -32.76
C ASP A 33 -24.51 20.16 -32.64
N GLY A 34 -23.81 20.23 -33.77
CA GLY A 34 -22.36 20.35 -33.83
C GLY A 34 -21.95 21.79 -34.03
N ARG A 35 -21.35 22.42 -33.01
CA ARG A 35 -20.52 23.61 -33.24
C ARG A 35 -19.29 23.23 -34.06
N LEU A 36 -18.68 22.10 -33.67
CA LEU A 36 -17.60 21.43 -34.39
C LEU A 36 -18.05 20.02 -34.75
N GLY A 37 -17.60 19.50 -35.89
CA GLY A 37 -17.84 18.11 -36.29
C GLY A 37 -16.83 17.58 -37.30
N ALA A 38 -16.62 16.27 -37.28
CA ALA A 38 -15.75 15.56 -38.21
C ALA A 38 -16.16 14.08 -38.32
N ALA A 39 -15.90 13.47 -39.47
CA ALA A 39 -16.00 12.02 -39.62
C ALA A 39 -14.74 11.36 -39.06
N LEU A 40 -14.90 10.38 -38.17
CA LEU A 40 -13.79 9.63 -37.58
C LEU A 40 -13.37 8.45 -38.46
N ASP A 41 -14.34 7.68 -38.94
CA ASP A 41 -14.15 6.52 -39.80
C ASP A 41 -15.40 6.26 -40.65
N SER A 42 -15.46 5.10 -41.32
CA SER A 42 -16.59 4.68 -42.16
C SER A 42 -17.92 4.51 -41.44
N GLN A 43 -17.93 4.53 -40.11
CA GLN A 43 -19.10 4.29 -39.28
C GLN A 43 -19.43 5.45 -38.35
N VAL A 44 -18.47 6.32 -38.01
CA VAL A 44 -18.61 7.29 -36.94
C VAL A 44 -18.49 8.73 -37.43
N LEU A 45 -19.51 9.53 -37.11
CA LEU A 45 -19.48 10.99 -37.13
C LEU A 45 -19.40 11.51 -35.69
N LEU A 46 -18.43 12.36 -35.41
CA LEU A 46 -18.25 12.96 -34.10
C LEU A 46 -18.62 14.44 -34.15
N VAL A 47 -19.45 14.90 -33.21
CA VAL A 47 -19.82 16.32 -33.10
C VAL A 47 -19.76 16.79 -31.65
N THR A 48 -19.54 18.09 -31.45
CA THR A 48 -19.67 18.72 -30.13
C THR A 48 -20.41 20.06 -30.22
N PRO A 49 -21.40 20.32 -29.36
CA PRO A 49 -22.07 21.61 -29.29
C PRO A 49 -21.28 22.66 -28.51
N ASN A 50 -20.43 22.26 -27.55
CA ASN A 50 -19.87 23.19 -26.56
C ASN A 50 -18.38 22.99 -26.23
N ALA A 51 -17.78 21.85 -26.55
CA ALA A 51 -16.36 21.63 -26.32
C ALA A 51 -15.53 22.44 -27.34
N SER A 52 -14.32 22.83 -26.95
CA SER A 52 -13.44 23.66 -27.78
C SER A 52 -12.73 22.89 -28.90
N VAL A 53 -12.60 21.57 -28.76
CA VAL A 53 -11.81 20.69 -29.62
C VAL A 53 -12.53 19.33 -29.74
N LEU A 54 -12.34 18.61 -30.85
CA LEU A 54 -12.82 17.23 -31.03
C LEU A 54 -11.78 16.22 -30.49
N PHE A 55 -12.19 15.31 -29.61
CA PHE A 55 -11.33 14.23 -29.10
C PHE A 55 -11.75 12.89 -29.65
N GLN A 56 -10.79 12.02 -29.98
CA GLN A 56 -11.10 10.65 -30.38
C GLN A 56 -11.66 9.84 -29.18
N PRO A 57 -12.85 9.21 -29.32
CA PRO A 57 -13.42 8.39 -28.26
C PRO A 57 -12.59 7.12 -28.01
N PRO A 58 -12.53 6.61 -26.77
CA PRO A 58 -12.05 5.25 -26.53
C PRO A 58 -13.05 4.27 -27.17
N MET A 59 -12.57 3.49 -28.13
CA MET A 59 -13.36 2.52 -28.91
C MET A 59 -12.80 1.10 -28.72
N GLY A 60 -13.61 0.10 -29.06
CA GLY A 60 -13.21 -1.32 -29.06
C GLY A 60 -13.69 -2.12 -27.84
N VAL A 61 -13.82 -3.44 -28.04
CA VAL A 61 -14.38 -4.39 -27.07
C VAL A 61 -13.32 -5.16 -26.27
N THR A 62 -12.05 -5.08 -26.68
CA THR A 62 -10.91 -5.82 -26.11
C THR A 62 -9.77 -4.88 -25.78
N ARG A 63 -10.00 -3.97 -24.84
CA ARG A 63 -9.01 -3.00 -24.36
C ARG A 63 -8.24 -3.56 -23.17
N GLU A 64 -6.93 -3.39 -23.19
CA GLU A 64 -6.03 -3.71 -22.09
C GLU A 64 -5.65 -2.43 -21.35
N ILE A 65 -6.12 -2.29 -20.11
CA ILE A 65 -5.82 -1.14 -19.27
C ILE A 65 -4.57 -1.44 -18.44
N THR A 66 -3.51 -0.67 -18.67
CA THR A 66 -2.21 -0.81 -18.01
C THR A 66 -1.69 0.53 -17.53
N LEU A 67 -0.90 0.50 -16.46
CA LEU A 67 -0.23 1.68 -15.93
C LEU A 67 0.82 2.19 -16.94
N ARG A 68 0.80 3.49 -17.21
CA ARG A 68 1.72 4.19 -18.11
C ARG A 68 2.82 4.89 -17.31
N GLU A 69 3.81 5.47 -17.99
CA GLU A 69 4.97 6.13 -17.34
C GLU A 69 4.60 7.30 -16.41
N ASN A 70 3.46 7.96 -16.69
CA ASN A 70 2.87 9.03 -15.89
C ASN A 70 1.95 8.50 -14.78
N CYS A 71 1.99 7.19 -14.49
CA CYS A 71 1.15 6.54 -13.49
C CYS A 71 -0.37 6.73 -13.73
N ARG A 72 -0.76 6.96 -14.98
CA ARG A 72 -2.15 6.98 -15.46
C ARG A 72 -2.43 5.79 -16.37
N TYR A 73 -3.66 5.69 -16.85
CA TYR A 73 -4.15 4.57 -17.68
C TYR A 73 -4.30 4.91 -19.17
N GLY A 74 -3.60 5.93 -19.66
CA GLY A 74 -3.69 6.37 -21.05
C GLY A 74 -5.08 6.92 -21.39
N GLN A 75 -5.60 6.55 -22.56
CA GLN A 75 -6.93 6.98 -23.04
C GLN A 75 -8.08 6.50 -22.13
N ASP A 76 -7.88 5.44 -21.34
CA ASP A 76 -8.91 4.90 -20.44
C ASP A 76 -8.91 5.55 -19.05
N ASP A 77 -8.04 6.54 -18.81
CA ASP A 77 -7.98 7.26 -17.54
C ASP A 77 -8.96 8.45 -17.52
N HIS A 78 -9.97 8.37 -16.65
CA HIS A 78 -10.99 9.41 -16.47
C HIS A 78 -10.45 10.74 -15.91
N LEU A 79 -9.19 10.82 -15.46
CA LEU A 79 -8.54 12.10 -15.12
C LEU A 79 -7.88 12.77 -16.33
N SER A 80 -7.56 12.00 -17.37
CA SER A 80 -6.73 12.47 -18.49
C SER A 80 -7.51 12.64 -19.78
N TRP A 81 -8.52 11.79 -20.02
CA TRP A 81 -9.26 11.74 -21.28
C TRP A 81 -10.77 11.56 -21.05
N PRO A 82 -11.64 12.21 -21.86
CA PRO A 82 -13.08 12.01 -21.74
C PRO A 82 -13.46 10.54 -21.91
N GLN A 83 -14.41 10.09 -21.11
CA GLN A 83 -14.89 8.71 -21.12
C GLN A 83 -16.32 8.63 -21.67
N PRO A 84 -16.75 7.46 -22.16
CA PRO A 84 -18.16 7.20 -22.43
C PRO A 84 -18.99 7.45 -21.17
N TYR A 85 -20.11 8.15 -21.33
CA TYR A 85 -20.99 8.49 -20.24
C TYR A 85 -21.48 7.23 -19.52
N SER A 86 -21.35 7.23 -18.19
CA SER A 86 -21.85 6.18 -17.32
C SER A 86 -22.93 6.75 -16.40
N ALA A 87 -24.13 6.19 -16.45
CA ALA A 87 -25.19 6.56 -15.51
C ALA A 87 -24.86 6.16 -14.06
N LYS A 88 -23.96 5.17 -13.86
CA LYS A 88 -23.49 4.75 -12.53
C LYS A 88 -22.42 5.70 -11.98
N ARG A 89 -21.69 6.39 -12.86
CA ARG A 89 -20.61 7.32 -12.52
C ARG A 89 -20.68 8.61 -13.34
N PRO A 90 -21.79 9.37 -13.24
CA PRO A 90 -22.01 10.55 -14.07
C PRO A 90 -21.04 11.69 -13.75
N HIS A 91 -20.43 11.68 -12.55
CA HIS A 91 -19.46 12.66 -12.10
C HIS A 91 -18.12 12.63 -12.85
N LEU A 92 -17.79 11.55 -13.56
CA LEU A 92 -16.47 11.44 -14.24
C LEU A 92 -16.24 12.57 -15.26
N GLY A 93 -17.30 13.03 -15.93
CA GLY A 93 -17.22 14.18 -16.84
C GLY A 93 -16.91 15.52 -16.16
N CYS A 94 -17.14 15.60 -14.84
CA CYS A 94 -16.96 16.78 -14.02
C CYS A 94 -15.55 16.85 -13.40
N ILE A 95 -14.67 15.89 -13.71
CA ILE A 95 -13.30 15.90 -13.23
C ILE A 95 -12.55 17.06 -13.86
N ARG A 96 -11.83 17.79 -13.01
CA ARG A 96 -11.03 18.93 -13.44
C ARG A 96 -9.69 18.43 -13.97
N LYS A 97 -9.28 18.87 -15.15
CA LYS A 97 -7.97 18.55 -15.77
C LYS A 97 -6.86 19.56 -15.47
N ALA A 98 -7.23 20.71 -14.89
CA ALA A 98 -6.32 21.79 -14.55
C ALA A 98 -6.78 22.49 -13.26
N PRO A 99 -5.84 23.08 -12.49
CA PRO A 99 -6.18 23.81 -11.29
C PRO A 99 -6.89 25.13 -11.63
N ILE A 100 -7.85 25.51 -10.78
CA ILE A 100 -8.52 26.82 -10.85
C ILE A 100 -7.68 27.90 -10.16
N ASP A 101 -6.83 27.50 -9.21
CA ASP A 101 -6.01 28.37 -8.38
C ASP A 101 -4.65 27.69 -8.12
N ILE A 102 -3.59 28.48 -7.99
CA ILE A 102 -2.21 28.01 -7.79
C ILE A 102 -2.05 27.09 -6.57
N ARG A 103 -2.89 27.23 -5.53
CA ARG A 103 -2.90 26.39 -4.33
C ARG A 103 -3.24 24.93 -4.63
N PHE A 104 -3.97 24.66 -5.71
CA PHE A 104 -4.31 23.30 -6.14
C PHE A 104 -3.31 22.72 -7.15
N GLN A 105 -2.33 23.50 -7.63
CA GLN A 105 -1.31 23.04 -8.58
C GLN A 105 -0.64 21.71 -8.19
N PRO A 106 -0.33 21.42 -6.91
CA PRO A 106 0.25 20.14 -6.53
C PRO A 106 -0.59 18.91 -6.88
N LEU A 107 -1.92 19.05 -7.06
CA LEU A 107 -2.81 17.95 -7.45
C LEU A 107 -2.70 17.53 -8.93
N TYR A 108 -1.96 18.30 -9.73
CA TYR A 108 -1.89 18.13 -11.20
C TYR A 108 -0.48 17.80 -11.72
N GLY A 109 0.49 17.56 -10.83
CA GLY A 109 1.87 17.25 -11.20
C GLY A 109 2.41 16.03 -10.46
N LEU A 110 3.28 15.25 -11.11
CA LEU A 110 3.96 14.12 -10.47
C LEU A 110 5.24 14.57 -9.75
N PRO A 111 5.72 13.79 -8.77
CA PRO A 111 7.03 13.99 -8.17
C PRO A 111 8.15 14.01 -9.21
N LEU A 112 9.09 14.95 -9.05
CA LEU A 112 10.31 15.01 -9.85
C LEU A 112 11.44 14.28 -9.13
N ARG A 113 12.35 13.67 -9.90
CA ARG A 113 13.49 12.92 -9.33
C ARG A 113 14.43 13.82 -8.52
N SER A 114 14.54 15.10 -8.86
CA SER A 114 15.32 16.10 -8.11
C SER A 114 14.79 16.39 -6.70
N HIS A 115 13.54 16.00 -6.40
CA HIS A 115 12.92 16.18 -5.08
C HIS A 115 12.83 14.86 -4.31
N PHE A 116 13.49 13.79 -4.79
CA PHE A 116 13.50 12.48 -4.15
C PHE A 116 14.85 12.23 -3.48
N GLU A 117 14.82 11.91 -2.20
CA GLU A 117 16.00 11.75 -1.36
C GLU A 117 16.14 10.28 -0.97
N GLU A 118 17.23 9.62 -1.35
CA GLU A 118 17.50 8.25 -0.91
C GLU A 118 17.71 8.23 0.61
N LEU A 119 17.06 7.29 1.31
CA LEU A 119 16.99 7.31 2.76
C LEU A 119 18.36 7.04 3.41
N ASN A 120 19.15 6.15 2.81
CA ASN A 120 20.47 5.79 3.30
C ASN A 120 21.38 5.46 2.11
N THR A 121 22.21 6.44 1.74
CA THR A 121 23.18 6.31 0.65
C THR A 121 24.26 5.27 0.92
N CYS A 122 24.50 4.93 2.19
CA CYS A 122 25.42 3.89 2.64
C CYS A 122 24.77 2.48 2.69
N SER A 123 23.48 2.36 2.37
CA SER A 123 22.83 1.05 2.28
C SER A 123 23.39 0.24 1.11
N ALA A 124 23.57 -1.06 1.32
CA ALA A 124 23.95 -1.99 0.27
C ALA A 124 22.81 -2.20 -0.75
N ILE A 125 21.56 -1.91 -0.37
CA ILE A 125 20.39 -1.98 -1.24
C ILE A 125 19.94 -0.56 -1.56
N THR A 126 19.92 -0.20 -2.84
CA THR A 126 19.50 1.10 -3.35
C THR A 126 18.08 1.11 -3.90
N GLY A 127 17.50 2.30 -3.96
CA GLY A 127 16.15 2.54 -4.47
C GLY A 127 15.23 3.22 -3.45
N PRO A 128 15.11 2.71 -2.20
CA PRO A 128 14.23 3.28 -1.20
C PRO A 128 14.62 4.70 -0.78
N GLY A 129 13.66 5.61 -0.78
CA GLY A 129 13.84 7.00 -0.40
C GLY A 129 12.52 7.68 -0.08
N LEU A 130 12.62 8.94 0.33
CA LEU A 130 11.48 9.76 0.72
C LEU A 130 11.30 10.91 -0.27
N TRP A 131 10.06 11.42 -0.33
CA TRP A 131 9.81 12.67 -1.01
C TRP A 131 10.27 13.84 -0.13
N SER A 132 10.86 14.87 -0.75
CA SER A 132 11.24 16.10 -0.06
C SER A 132 10.09 16.62 0.80
N ARG A 133 10.39 16.89 2.09
CA ARG A 133 9.40 17.35 3.08
C ARG A 133 8.63 18.58 2.60
N LEU A 134 9.30 19.51 1.93
CA LEU A 134 8.68 20.72 1.39
C LEU A 134 7.64 20.38 0.30
N LYS A 135 7.99 19.51 -0.64
CA LYS A 135 7.09 19.13 -1.74
C LYS A 135 5.92 18.29 -1.25
N PHE A 136 6.18 17.39 -0.30
CA PHE A 136 5.12 16.65 0.37
C PHE A 136 4.16 17.59 1.12
N ALA A 137 4.66 18.56 1.89
CA ALA A 137 3.81 19.52 2.61
C ALA A 137 2.94 20.36 1.66
N GLN A 138 3.47 20.78 0.51
CA GLN A 138 2.70 21.46 -0.54
C GLN A 138 1.58 20.57 -1.09
N PHE A 139 1.88 19.30 -1.34
CA PHE A 139 0.90 18.33 -1.82
C PHE A 139 -0.20 18.04 -0.80
N ARG A 140 0.18 17.73 0.45
CA ARG A 140 -0.75 17.54 1.57
C ARG A 140 -1.65 18.76 1.76
N GLY A 141 -1.08 19.96 1.74
CA GLY A 141 -1.83 21.21 1.87
C GLY A 141 -2.91 21.38 0.79
N ALA A 142 -2.61 20.98 -0.46
CA ALA A 142 -3.60 21.00 -1.55
C ALA A 142 -4.73 19.98 -1.33
N CYS A 143 -4.41 18.78 -0.84
CA CYS A 143 -5.42 17.78 -0.46
C CYS A 143 -6.31 18.30 0.68
N ASP A 144 -5.72 18.89 1.71
CA ASP A 144 -6.43 19.40 2.88
C ASP A 144 -7.39 20.54 2.54
N LEU A 145 -7.04 21.39 1.57
CA LEU A 145 -7.94 22.43 1.06
C LEU A 145 -9.20 21.82 0.44
N VAL A 146 -9.07 20.84 -0.45
CA VAL A 146 -10.22 20.16 -1.07
C VAL A 146 -11.08 19.47 0.00
N LEU A 147 -10.46 18.74 0.93
CA LEU A 147 -11.18 18.06 2.00
C LEU A 147 -11.91 19.04 2.93
N ARG A 148 -11.30 20.20 3.22
CA ARG A 148 -11.93 21.25 4.04
C ARG A 148 -13.14 21.84 3.33
N ASP A 149 -13.01 22.23 2.07
CA ASP A 149 -14.09 22.83 1.29
C ASP A 149 -15.29 21.86 1.24
N ILE A 150 -15.03 20.58 0.97
CA ILE A 150 -16.07 19.55 0.95
C ILE A 150 -16.72 19.39 2.33
N LYS A 151 -15.95 19.33 3.42
CA LYS A 151 -16.52 19.19 4.78
C LYS A 151 -17.41 20.35 5.20
N THR A 152 -17.18 21.56 4.69
CA THR A 152 -18.03 22.73 4.98
C THR A 152 -19.38 22.69 4.24
N GLY A 153 -19.52 21.83 3.23
CA GLY A 153 -20.78 21.65 2.51
C GLY A 153 -21.87 20.95 3.33
N THR A 154 -23.12 21.12 2.91
CA THR A 154 -24.27 20.45 3.53
C THR A 154 -24.61 19.17 2.76
N TRP A 155 -24.47 18.02 3.43
CA TRP A 155 -24.59 16.70 2.79
C TRP A 155 -25.55 15.78 3.54
N ASN A 156 -26.24 14.89 2.81
CA ASN A 156 -26.99 13.79 3.41
C ASN A 156 -26.05 12.69 3.94
N GLU A 157 -26.59 11.72 4.68
CA GLU A 157 -25.76 10.70 5.35
C GLU A 157 -25.02 9.78 4.37
N THR A 158 -25.61 9.45 3.22
CA THR A 158 -24.95 8.65 2.19
C THR A 158 -23.70 9.35 1.65
N HIS A 159 -23.79 10.65 1.35
CA HIS A 159 -22.65 11.44 0.91
C HIS A 159 -21.62 11.62 2.04
N LYS A 160 -22.04 11.84 3.28
CA LYS A 160 -21.12 11.90 4.43
C LYS A 160 -20.32 10.60 4.58
N SER A 161 -20.97 9.44 4.44
CA SER A 161 -20.30 8.14 4.49
C SER A 161 -19.27 7.97 3.37
N LEU A 162 -19.60 8.41 2.15
CA LEU A 162 -18.69 8.42 1.01
C LEU A 162 -17.48 9.34 1.26
N ILE A 163 -17.71 10.56 1.75
CA ILE A 163 -16.66 11.53 2.10
C ILE A 163 -15.72 10.93 3.14
N ARG A 164 -16.25 10.33 4.22
CA ARG A 164 -15.45 9.65 5.24
C ARG A 164 -14.57 8.56 4.61
N THR A 165 -15.13 7.74 3.74
CA THR A 165 -14.41 6.65 3.06
C THR A 165 -13.25 7.17 2.20
N TYR A 166 -13.50 8.18 1.36
CA TYR A 166 -12.45 8.79 0.53
C TYR A 166 -11.39 9.49 1.39
N GLN A 167 -11.80 10.22 2.41
CA GLN A 167 -10.89 10.88 3.34
C GLN A 167 -9.95 9.87 3.99
N THR A 168 -10.47 8.73 4.46
CA THR A 168 -9.64 7.65 5.03
C THR A 168 -8.60 7.16 4.04
N TYR A 169 -8.96 6.90 2.78
CA TYR A 169 -7.98 6.47 1.78
C TYR A 169 -6.94 7.55 1.46
N ILE A 170 -7.36 8.81 1.34
CA ILE A 170 -6.47 9.94 1.10
C ILE A 170 -5.47 10.06 2.25
N GLU A 171 -5.93 9.99 3.50
CA GLU A 171 -5.08 10.01 4.70
C GLU A 171 -4.08 8.84 4.72
N MET A 172 -4.53 7.61 4.44
CA MET A 172 -3.65 6.44 4.35
C MET A 172 -2.56 6.60 3.28
N PHE A 173 -2.90 7.14 2.12
CA PHE A 173 -1.90 7.42 1.08
C PHE A 173 -0.94 8.56 1.47
N LEU A 174 -1.44 9.63 2.08
CA LEU A 174 -0.60 10.73 2.55
C LEU A 174 0.40 10.26 3.62
N GLU A 175 -0.05 9.47 4.59
CA GLU A 175 0.81 8.84 5.59
C GLU A 175 1.85 7.92 4.92
N ARG A 176 1.43 7.11 3.94
CA ARG A 176 2.34 6.27 3.16
C ARG A 176 3.42 7.08 2.44
N ILE A 177 3.05 8.18 1.77
CA ILE A 177 3.97 9.05 1.03
C ILE A 177 4.98 9.71 1.97
N GLU A 178 4.53 10.13 3.15
CA GLU A 178 5.38 10.77 4.17
C GLU A 178 6.32 9.78 4.85
N GLY A 179 5.80 8.61 5.21
CA GLY A 179 6.41 7.72 6.17
C GLY A 179 7.18 6.53 5.58
N LEU A 180 6.84 6.08 4.36
CA LEU A 180 7.47 4.89 3.76
C LEU A 180 8.62 5.24 2.81
N PRO A 181 9.80 4.62 2.99
CA PRO A 181 10.88 4.68 2.00
C PRO A 181 10.52 3.92 0.72
N LEU A 182 9.90 4.60 -0.25
CA LEU A 182 9.49 4.00 -1.52
C LEU A 182 10.60 4.10 -2.55
N VAL A 183 10.61 3.19 -3.53
CA VAL A 183 11.34 3.46 -4.78
C VAL A 183 10.62 4.59 -5.52
N PHE A 184 11.37 5.41 -6.24
CA PHE A 184 10.83 6.63 -6.87
C PHE A 184 9.59 6.40 -7.74
N GLU A 185 9.56 5.33 -8.51
CA GLU A 185 8.40 4.98 -9.34
C GLU A 185 7.15 4.66 -8.51
N ARG A 186 7.30 4.01 -7.35
CA ARG A 186 6.19 3.71 -6.41
C ARG A 186 5.72 4.96 -5.65
N LEU A 187 6.63 5.91 -5.39
CA LEU A 187 6.25 7.23 -4.90
C LEU A 187 5.36 7.96 -5.92
N LYS A 188 5.73 7.97 -7.21
CA LYS A 188 4.88 8.57 -8.26
C LYS A 188 3.50 7.93 -8.30
N VAL A 189 3.41 6.60 -8.20
CA VAL A 189 2.12 5.89 -8.13
C VAL A 189 1.31 6.34 -6.93
N SER A 190 1.92 6.38 -5.73
CA SER A 190 1.20 6.78 -4.52
C SER A 190 0.66 8.21 -4.61
N VAL A 191 1.43 9.13 -5.20
CA VAL A 191 0.96 10.51 -5.46
C VAL A 191 -0.14 10.54 -6.53
N ALA A 192 0.01 9.83 -7.64
CA ALA A 192 -0.98 9.79 -8.72
C ALA A 192 -2.33 9.22 -8.26
N GLU A 193 -2.29 8.19 -7.41
CA GLU A 193 -3.49 7.58 -6.83
C GLU A 193 -4.13 8.47 -5.76
N THR A 194 -3.34 9.19 -4.97
CA THR A 194 -3.89 10.23 -4.07
C THR A 194 -4.58 11.33 -4.86
N GLN A 195 -3.97 11.80 -5.95
CA GLN A 195 -4.58 12.78 -6.86
C GLN A 195 -5.90 12.28 -7.43
N ARG A 196 -5.97 10.99 -7.82
CA ARG A 196 -7.20 10.36 -8.30
C ARG A 196 -8.32 10.44 -7.28
N LEU A 197 -8.05 10.00 -6.05
CA LEU A 197 -9.04 10.03 -4.97
C LEU A 197 -9.53 11.45 -4.67
N VAL A 198 -8.62 12.42 -4.58
CA VAL A 198 -8.97 13.81 -4.28
C VAL A 198 -9.79 14.45 -5.41
N LEU A 199 -9.35 14.30 -6.66
CA LEU A 199 -10.02 14.90 -7.81
C LEU A 199 -11.36 14.23 -8.12
N GLU A 200 -11.48 12.91 -7.92
CA GLU A 200 -12.74 12.21 -8.06
C GLU A 200 -13.73 12.61 -6.96
N LEU A 201 -13.30 12.67 -5.70
CA LEU A 201 -14.16 13.15 -4.60
C LEU A 201 -14.68 14.57 -4.88
N GLN A 202 -13.80 15.47 -5.32
CA GLN A 202 -14.20 16.82 -5.71
C GLN A 202 -15.23 16.81 -6.85
N ALA A 203 -15.02 15.98 -7.88
CA ALA A 203 -15.95 15.87 -9.00
C ALA A 203 -17.32 15.31 -8.58
N ILE A 204 -17.37 14.35 -7.64
CA ILE A 204 -18.64 13.85 -7.10
C ILE A 204 -19.40 14.98 -6.41
N MET A 205 -18.73 15.76 -5.57
CA MET A 205 -19.35 16.86 -4.83
C MET A 205 -19.79 18.01 -5.75
N ASP A 206 -18.97 18.38 -6.73
CA ASP A 206 -19.33 19.36 -7.76
C ASP A 206 -20.51 18.86 -8.61
N TYR A 207 -20.54 17.56 -8.94
CA TYR A 207 -21.65 16.96 -9.70
C TYR A 207 -22.96 17.09 -8.92
N VAL A 208 -22.99 16.70 -7.65
CA VAL A 208 -24.21 16.72 -6.83
C VAL A 208 -24.69 18.15 -6.57
N SER A 209 -23.77 19.08 -6.29
CA SER A 209 -24.11 20.45 -5.86
C SER A 209 -24.31 21.45 -7.01
N VAL A 210 -23.61 21.26 -8.13
CA VAL A 210 -23.60 22.24 -9.23
C VAL A 210 -24.16 21.64 -10.52
N TYR A 211 -23.57 20.55 -11.02
CA TYR A 211 -23.83 20.12 -12.39
C TYR A 211 -25.15 19.37 -12.53
N HIS A 212 -25.48 18.45 -11.62
CA HIS A 212 -26.74 17.70 -11.67
C HIS A 212 -27.97 18.62 -11.57
N PRO A 213 -28.05 19.60 -10.64
CA PRO A 213 -29.13 20.59 -10.64
C PRO A 213 -29.29 21.34 -11.97
N ARG A 214 -28.17 21.65 -12.67
CA ARG A 214 -28.22 22.30 -14.00
C ARG A 214 -28.68 21.34 -15.10
N MET A 215 -28.27 20.08 -15.04
CA MET A 215 -28.69 19.04 -16.00
C MET A 215 -30.22 18.90 -16.00
N ILE A 216 -30.83 18.77 -14.81
CA ILE A 216 -32.27 18.59 -14.66
C ILE A 216 -33.07 19.91 -14.74
N GLY A 217 -32.39 21.05 -14.81
CA GLY A 217 -33.03 22.37 -14.86
C GLY A 217 -33.52 22.93 -13.53
N ALA A 218 -33.15 22.32 -12.41
CA ALA A 218 -33.44 22.84 -11.07
C ALA A 218 -32.62 24.11 -10.74
N SER A 219 -31.48 24.30 -11.39
CA SER A 219 -30.66 25.52 -11.29
C SER A 219 -30.28 26.02 -12.69
N PRO A 220 -30.46 27.31 -13.01
CA PRO A 220 -30.02 27.84 -14.29
C PRO A 220 -28.49 27.93 -14.34
N ARG A 221 -27.93 27.77 -15.53
CA ARG A 221 -26.54 28.11 -15.77
C ARG A 221 -26.38 29.64 -15.75
N PRO A 222 -25.35 30.20 -15.08
CA PRO A 222 -25.10 31.63 -15.09
C PRO A 222 -24.93 32.19 -16.52
N PRO A 223 -25.58 33.31 -16.89
CA PRO A 223 -25.51 33.87 -18.24
C PRO A 223 -24.08 34.19 -18.72
N GLU A 224 -23.21 34.62 -17.80
CA GLU A 224 -21.82 34.95 -18.04
C GLU A 224 -20.97 33.76 -18.52
N ASP A 225 -21.39 32.53 -18.22
CA ASP A 225 -20.70 31.32 -18.66
C ASP A 225 -20.93 31.01 -20.15
N GLY A 226 -21.94 31.63 -20.78
CA GLY A 226 -22.32 31.42 -22.18
C GLY A 226 -22.70 29.98 -22.53
N GLN A 227 -22.61 29.63 -23.83
CA GLN A 227 -22.96 28.30 -24.36
C GLN A 227 -21.76 27.33 -24.41
N LEU A 228 -20.53 27.84 -24.33
CA LEU A 228 -19.32 27.00 -24.37
C LEU A 228 -19.18 26.18 -23.10
N ALA A 229 -18.48 25.07 -23.16
CA ALA A 229 -18.24 24.22 -21.99
C ALA A 229 -17.23 24.87 -21.03
N VAL A 230 -17.30 24.47 -19.75
CA VAL A 230 -16.30 24.80 -18.74
C VAL A 230 -14.96 24.18 -19.15
N ARG A 231 -13.99 25.02 -19.51
CA ARG A 231 -12.75 24.61 -20.20
C ARG A 231 -11.89 23.61 -19.42
N HIS A 232 -11.96 23.64 -18.09
CA HIS A 232 -11.13 22.82 -17.21
C HIS A 232 -11.74 21.46 -16.88
N LEU A 233 -12.93 21.12 -17.39
CA LEU A 233 -13.51 19.79 -17.21
C LEU A 233 -13.01 18.80 -18.27
N VAL A 234 -12.97 17.52 -17.91
CA VAL A 234 -12.64 16.41 -18.80
C VAL A 234 -13.76 16.17 -19.81
N GLY A 235 -15.03 16.16 -19.38
CA GLY A 235 -16.19 15.95 -20.24
C GLY A 235 -16.50 14.49 -20.57
N VAL A 236 -17.49 14.25 -21.44
CA VAL A 236 -18.01 12.90 -21.73
C VAL A 236 -18.31 12.66 -23.21
N PHE A 237 -18.12 11.42 -23.65
CA PHE A 237 -18.66 10.91 -24.91
C PHE A 237 -20.04 10.29 -24.67
N THR A 238 -20.99 10.48 -25.59
CA THR A 238 -22.30 9.83 -25.50
C THR A 238 -22.89 9.56 -26.89
N MET A 239 -23.76 8.57 -27.00
CA MET A 239 -24.66 8.37 -28.14
C MET A 239 -26.10 8.80 -27.81
N ASN A 240 -26.36 9.18 -26.56
CA ASN A 240 -27.68 9.55 -26.07
C ASN A 240 -27.87 11.07 -26.15
N HIS A 241 -28.84 11.49 -26.97
CA HIS A 241 -29.18 12.89 -27.20
C HIS A 241 -29.68 13.60 -25.93
N THR A 242 -30.38 12.88 -25.04
CA THR A 242 -30.84 13.41 -23.75
C THR A 242 -29.65 13.77 -22.88
N VAL A 243 -28.70 12.84 -22.73
CA VAL A 243 -27.46 13.09 -21.98
C VAL A 243 -26.67 14.24 -22.60
N ALA A 244 -26.59 14.32 -23.93
CA ALA A 244 -25.91 15.41 -24.60
C ALA A 244 -26.56 16.78 -24.29
N GLN A 245 -27.90 16.84 -24.31
CA GLN A 245 -28.64 18.04 -23.93
C GLN A 245 -28.46 18.40 -22.45
N GLU A 246 -28.46 17.43 -21.55
CA GLU A 246 -28.23 17.64 -20.12
C GLU A 246 -26.82 18.17 -19.84
N CYS A 247 -25.78 17.54 -20.39
CA CYS A 247 -24.40 18.00 -20.26
C CYS A 247 -24.19 19.38 -20.88
N PHE A 248 -24.78 19.64 -22.05
CA PHE A 248 -24.75 20.94 -22.70
C PHE A 248 -25.35 22.04 -21.80
N ARG A 249 -26.52 21.78 -21.22
CA ARG A 249 -27.17 22.69 -20.26
C ARG A 249 -26.32 22.93 -19.01
N ALA A 250 -25.66 21.89 -18.51
CA ALA A 250 -24.81 21.99 -17.33
C ALA A 250 -23.46 22.68 -17.58
N GLY A 251 -23.06 22.83 -18.85
CA GLY A 251 -21.73 23.34 -19.23
C GLY A 251 -20.63 22.30 -19.16
N ILE A 252 -20.96 21.01 -19.07
CA ILE A 252 -20.01 19.91 -19.17
C ILE A 252 -19.65 19.73 -20.65
N PRO A 253 -18.35 19.64 -21.01
CA PRO A 253 -17.95 19.32 -22.37
C PRO A 253 -18.54 17.98 -22.80
N VAL A 254 -19.23 17.96 -23.94
CA VAL A 254 -19.85 16.73 -24.46
C VAL A 254 -19.55 16.52 -25.92
N TRP A 255 -19.26 15.29 -26.28
CA TRP A 255 -19.08 14.84 -27.66
C TRP A 255 -20.14 13.78 -27.97
N LEU A 256 -20.97 14.05 -28.97
CA LEU A 256 -22.02 13.16 -29.42
C LEU A 256 -21.50 12.31 -30.59
N ILE A 257 -21.63 10.99 -30.43
CA ILE A 257 -21.20 9.99 -31.41
C ILE A 257 -22.43 9.58 -32.23
N TYR A 258 -22.38 9.86 -33.52
CA TYR A 258 -23.40 9.49 -34.50
C TYR A 258 -22.91 8.38 -35.42
N PRO A 259 -23.81 7.53 -35.94
CA PRO A 259 -23.54 6.81 -37.17
C PRO A 259 -23.23 7.80 -38.30
N LEU A 260 -22.22 7.53 -39.12
CA LEU A 260 -21.84 8.38 -40.25
C LEU A 260 -23.01 8.63 -41.21
N ALA A 261 -23.90 7.64 -41.34
CA ALA A 261 -25.13 7.74 -42.13
C ALA A 261 -26.07 8.88 -41.69
N SER A 262 -25.92 9.40 -40.46
CA SER A 262 -26.69 10.55 -39.97
C SER A 262 -26.11 11.91 -40.40
N ALA A 263 -24.93 11.96 -41.04
CA ALA A 263 -24.31 13.20 -41.49
C ALA A 263 -25.23 14.14 -42.30
N PRO A 264 -26.13 13.67 -43.19
CA PRO A 264 -27.03 14.54 -43.93
C PRO A 264 -28.06 15.30 -43.07
N THR A 265 -28.34 14.86 -41.84
CA THR A 265 -29.39 15.42 -40.97
C THR A 265 -28.83 16.20 -39.78
N VAL A 266 -27.55 16.02 -39.44
CA VAL A 266 -26.91 16.71 -38.33
C VAL A 266 -26.48 18.11 -38.74
N ARG A 267 -26.70 19.11 -37.88
CA ARG A 267 -26.17 20.47 -38.05
C ARG A 267 -24.72 20.49 -37.58
N ILE A 268 -23.81 20.92 -38.45
CA ILE A 268 -22.39 21.13 -38.12
C ILE A 268 -22.00 22.51 -38.63
N ASP A 269 -21.65 23.43 -37.72
CA ASP A 269 -21.37 24.82 -38.06
C ASP A 269 -19.91 25.03 -38.50
N ALA A 270 -18.98 24.22 -38.03
CA ALA A 270 -17.58 24.24 -38.43
C ALA A 270 -16.94 22.84 -38.34
N LEU A 271 -15.86 22.65 -39.11
CA LEU A 271 -15.06 21.43 -39.06
C LEU A 271 -13.85 21.63 -38.16
N ASP A 272 -13.40 20.58 -37.51
CA ASP A 272 -12.19 20.58 -36.70
C ASP A 272 -11.47 19.23 -36.83
N GLU A 273 -10.18 19.21 -36.51
CA GLU A 273 -9.39 17.97 -36.50
C GLU A 273 -9.68 17.18 -35.22
N ILE A 274 -9.87 15.86 -35.38
CA ILE A 274 -10.01 14.96 -34.24
C ILE A 274 -8.64 14.76 -33.62
N GLN A 275 -8.49 15.21 -32.38
CA GLN A 275 -7.27 15.01 -31.61
C GLN A 275 -7.17 13.55 -31.17
N GLU A 276 -6.10 12.91 -31.61
CA GLU A 276 -5.75 11.56 -31.20
C GLU A 276 -5.31 11.52 -29.72
N PRO A 277 -5.48 10.38 -29.04
CA PRO A 277 -5.01 10.18 -27.68
C PRO A 277 -3.48 10.00 -27.69
N ALA A 278 -2.75 11.11 -27.85
CA ALA A 278 -1.28 11.16 -27.89
C ALA A 278 -0.73 12.25 -26.94
N PRO A 279 0.59 12.27 -26.67
CA PRO A 279 1.21 13.38 -25.95
C PRO A 279 0.94 14.73 -26.65
N PRO A 280 0.66 15.81 -25.89
CA PRO A 280 0.77 15.92 -24.43
C PRO A 280 -0.48 15.47 -23.64
N PHE A 281 -1.55 15.02 -24.30
CA PHE A 281 -2.83 14.70 -23.64
C PHE A 281 -2.78 13.40 -22.83
N VAL A 282 -2.20 12.35 -23.40
CA VAL A 282 -2.05 11.05 -22.73
C VAL A 282 -0.66 10.46 -22.96
N ALA A 283 -0.15 9.74 -21.96
CA ALA A 283 1.11 9.02 -22.08
C ALA A 283 0.89 7.65 -22.73
N LEU A 284 1.66 7.35 -23.77
CA LEU A 284 1.62 6.06 -24.47
C LEU A 284 2.69 5.09 -23.97
N SER A 285 3.80 5.63 -23.45
CA SER A 285 4.93 4.86 -22.94
C SER A 285 4.52 3.93 -21.81
N LYS A 286 5.09 2.72 -21.81
CA LYS A 286 4.89 1.72 -20.76
C LYS A 286 5.46 2.22 -19.43
N SER A 287 4.86 1.81 -18.32
CA SER A 287 5.40 2.07 -16.99
C SER A 287 6.81 1.46 -16.84
N ARG A 288 7.65 2.12 -16.04
CA ARG A 288 8.94 1.57 -15.60
C ARG A 288 8.79 0.47 -14.56
N LEU A 289 7.61 0.38 -13.94
CA LEU A 289 7.24 -0.70 -13.03
C LEU A 289 6.76 -1.91 -13.82
N ARG A 290 7.12 -3.11 -13.34
CA ARG A 290 6.57 -4.37 -13.86
C ARG A 290 5.22 -4.62 -13.19
N VAL A 291 4.15 -4.15 -13.84
CA VAL A 291 2.79 -4.30 -13.34
C VAL A 291 1.94 -5.13 -14.29
N ARG A 292 1.01 -5.90 -13.71
CA ARG A 292 -0.01 -6.61 -14.47
C ARG A 292 -1.04 -5.63 -15.03
N PRO A 293 -1.74 -5.99 -16.11
CA PRO A 293 -2.91 -5.26 -16.56
C PRO A 293 -3.96 -5.14 -15.45
N VAL A 294 -4.58 -3.98 -15.36
CA VAL A 294 -5.62 -3.65 -14.37
C VAL A 294 -6.95 -4.25 -14.80
N TYR A 295 -7.24 -4.25 -16.10
CA TYR A 295 -8.52 -4.68 -16.65
C TYR A 295 -8.41 -5.05 -18.13
N PHE A 296 -9.26 -5.99 -18.55
CA PHE A 296 -9.48 -6.37 -19.95
C PHE A 296 -10.97 -6.31 -20.28
N GLY A 297 -11.35 -5.59 -21.33
CA GLY A 297 -12.75 -5.55 -21.80
C GLY A 297 -13.10 -4.32 -22.61
N SER A 298 -14.39 -4.00 -22.69
CA SER A 298 -14.90 -2.94 -23.58
C SER A 298 -14.59 -1.54 -23.06
N ALA A 299 -14.40 -0.58 -23.98
CA ALA A 299 -14.30 0.84 -23.65
C ALA A 299 -15.47 1.38 -22.83
N THR A 300 -16.66 0.82 -23.06
CA THR A 300 -17.93 1.21 -22.43
C THR A 300 -18.28 0.39 -21.21
N ASP A 301 -17.45 -0.57 -20.79
CA ASP A 301 -17.73 -1.37 -19.60
C ASP A 301 -17.38 -0.58 -18.34
N ASP A 302 -18.39 -0.39 -17.49
CA ASP A 302 -18.25 0.29 -16.19
C ASP A 302 -17.40 -0.48 -15.19
N ASP A 303 -17.24 -1.80 -15.35
CA ASP A 303 -16.45 -2.62 -14.42
C ASP A 303 -14.95 -2.24 -14.45
N LYS A 304 -14.49 -1.57 -15.51
CA LYS A 304 -13.12 -1.01 -15.57
C LYS A 304 -12.84 -0.02 -14.44
N TYR A 305 -13.84 0.77 -14.03
CA TYR A 305 -13.66 1.75 -12.95
C TYR A 305 -13.52 1.07 -11.59
N LYS A 306 -14.29 -0.01 -11.36
CA LYS A 306 -14.15 -0.83 -10.15
C LYS A 306 -12.78 -1.53 -10.12
N ALA A 307 -12.28 -1.97 -11.27
CA ALA A 307 -10.95 -2.55 -11.38
C ALA A 307 -9.86 -1.52 -11.04
N ILE A 308 -9.98 -0.28 -11.55
CA ILE A 308 -9.09 0.84 -11.18
C ILE A 308 -9.15 1.11 -9.68
N GLU A 309 -10.33 1.27 -9.08
CA GLU A 309 -10.47 1.48 -7.64
C GLU A 309 -9.88 0.33 -6.79
N THR A 310 -10.04 -0.91 -7.26
CA THR A 310 -9.45 -2.08 -6.60
C THR A 310 -7.94 -2.08 -6.70
N TYR A 311 -7.41 -1.68 -7.86
CA TYR A 311 -5.97 -1.53 -8.08
C TYR A 311 -5.39 -0.39 -7.23
N THR A 312 -6.04 0.78 -7.19
CA THR A 312 -5.71 1.90 -6.28
C THR A 312 -5.57 1.40 -4.84
N ARG A 313 -6.59 0.71 -4.32
CA ARG A 313 -6.59 0.19 -2.94
C ARG A 313 -5.49 -0.85 -2.71
N SER A 314 -5.13 -1.64 -3.72
CA SER A 314 -4.05 -2.62 -3.61
C SER A 314 -2.67 -2.02 -3.34
N HIS A 315 -2.46 -0.71 -3.57
CA HIS A 315 -1.21 -0.03 -3.22
C HIS A 315 -1.07 0.30 -1.74
N LEU A 316 -2.16 0.24 -0.98
CA LEU A 316 -2.16 0.46 0.47
C LEU A 316 -1.90 -0.83 1.27
N THR A 317 -1.89 -1.98 0.62
CA THR A 317 -1.62 -3.25 1.29
C THR A 317 -0.11 -3.51 1.38
N THR A 318 0.31 -4.15 2.47
CA THR A 318 1.70 -4.56 2.72
C THR A 318 1.96 -5.97 2.23
N ALA A 319 3.21 -6.23 1.83
CA ALA A 319 3.67 -7.58 1.50
C ALA A 319 3.51 -8.50 2.72
N ASN A 320 3.01 -9.71 2.51
CA ASN A 320 2.99 -10.74 3.53
C ASN A 320 3.84 -11.93 3.07
N PRO A 321 5.07 -12.10 3.61
CA PRO A 321 5.98 -13.19 3.24
C PRO A 321 5.46 -14.58 3.66
N PHE A 322 4.42 -14.63 4.50
CA PHE A 322 3.86 -15.87 5.02
C PHE A 322 2.67 -16.41 4.21
N LEU A 323 2.27 -15.72 3.14
CA LEU A 323 1.32 -16.26 2.17
C LEU A 323 2.05 -17.33 1.34
N SER A 324 1.70 -18.60 1.52
CA SER A 324 2.14 -19.65 0.60
C SER A 324 1.67 -19.30 -0.81
N SER A 325 2.60 -19.16 -1.75
CA SER A 325 2.26 -19.12 -3.17
C SER A 325 1.69 -20.49 -3.57
N ALA A 326 0.37 -20.65 -3.50
CA ALA A 326 -0.27 -21.62 -4.36
C ALA A 326 -0.09 -21.11 -5.81
N SER A 327 0.65 -21.87 -6.62
CA SER A 327 0.96 -21.60 -8.04
C SER A 327 2.23 -20.78 -8.33
N LEU A 328 3.39 -21.43 -8.27
CA LEU A 328 4.34 -21.46 -9.38
C LEU A 328 4.91 -22.89 -9.43
N GLN A 329 4.63 -23.61 -10.51
CA GLN A 329 5.30 -24.88 -10.79
C GLN A 329 6.81 -24.62 -10.79
N ALA A 330 7.53 -25.28 -9.87
CA ALA A 330 8.98 -25.32 -9.94
C ALA A 330 9.37 -25.99 -11.28
N PRO A 331 10.38 -25.46 -12.02
CA PRO A 331 11.07 -26.27 -13.01
C PRO A 331 11.60 -27.51 -12.28
N SER A 332 11.42 -28.68 -12.87
CA SER A 332 11.92 -29.95 -12.37
C SER A 332 13.37 -29.80 -11.89
N ALA A 333 13.58 -29.95 -10.59
CA ALA A 333 14.92 -30.00 -10.03
C ALA A 333 15.67 -31.20 -10.64
N PRO A 334 16.95 -31.07 -11.04
CA PRO A 334 17.75 -32.21 -11.42
C PRO A 334 17.89 -33.15 -10.21
N VAL A 335 17.82 -34.45 -10.50
CA VAL A 335 17.86 -35.56 -9.54
C VAL A 335 19.00 -35.36 -8.53
N PRO A 336 18.73 -35.32 -7.21
CA PRO A 336 19.79 -35.24 -6.23
C PRO A 336 20.56 -36.56 -6.18
N ALA A 337 21.89 -36.46 -6.28
CA ALA A 337 22.79 -37.54 -5.89
C ALA A 337 22.48 -37.97 -4.44
N LYS A 338 22.59 -39.28 -4.18
CA LYS A 338 22.27 -39.91 -2.90
C LYS A 338 22.87 -39.15 -1.71
N PRO A 339 22.11 -38.90 -0.63
CA PRO A 339 22.61 -38.18 0.52
C PRO A 339 23.64 -39.02 1.28
N SER A 340 24.89 -38.56 1.26
CA SER A 340 25.85 -38.89 2.32
C SER A 340 25.32 -38.31 3.63
N SER A 341 25.36 -39.15 4.66
CA SER A 341 24.83 -38.88 6.00
C SER A 341 25.51 -37.67 6.65
N THR A 342 24.79 -37.05 7.60
CA THR A 342 25.18 -35.94 8.50
C THR A 342 24.99 -34.51 7.97
N ARG A 343 23.75 -34.02 7.97
CA ARG A 343 23.46 -32.58 8.12
C ARG A 343 22.72 -32.35 9.43
N GLU A 344 23.43 -31.77 10.40
CA GLU A 344 22.86 -31.33 11.68
C GLU A 344 21.84 -30.20 11.45
N ARG A 345 20.61 -30.39 11.95
CA ARG A 345 19.50 -29.43 11.89
C ARG A 345 19.52 -28.59 13.19
N TYR A 346 19.59 -27.27 13.06
CA TYR A 346 19.72 -26.35 14.20
C TYR A 346 18.38 -26.04 14.89
N GLU A 347 18.38 -26.30 16.20
CA GLU A 347 17.47 -25.95 17.32
C GLU A 347 17.50 -24.52 17.86
N PRO A 348 16.54 -23.61 17.60
CA PRO A 348 16.46 -22.28 18.23
C PRO A 348 16.57 -22.25 19.77
N TYR A 349 15.97 -23.23 20.43
CA TYR A 349 15.93 -23.37 21.88
C TYR A 349 16.25 -24.81 22.23
N LYS A 350 17.04 -25.03 23.29
CA LYS A 350 17.07 -26.38 23.86
C LYS A 350 15.68 -26.62 24.46
N ARG A 351 15.17 -27.83 24.25
CA ARG A 351 14.01 -28.31 25.00
C ARG A 351 14.60 -29.05 26.18
N SER A 352 14.12 -28.76 27.37
CA SER A 352 14.62 -29.33 28.64
C SER A 352 14.88 -30.84 28.57
N ASN A 353 14.05 -31.57 27.80
CA ASN A 353 14.07 -33.03 27.69
C ASN A 353 14.78 -33.60 26.43
N LEU A 354 15.33 -32.77 25.54
CA LEU A 354 15.95 -33.23 24.29
C LEU A 354 17.42 -32.80 24.16
N SER A 355 18.27 -33.72 23.69
CA SER A 355 19.67 -33.41 23.37
C SER A 355 19.77 -32.49 22.15
N ARG A 356 20.96 -31.91 21.92
CA ARG A 356 21.29 -31.07 20.74
C ARG A 356 21.03 -31.75 19.38
N ARG A 357 20.84 -33.07 19.36
CA ARG A 357 20.54 -33.91 18.19
C ARG A 357 19.06 -34.37 18.12
N GLY A 358 18.19 -33.83 18.97
CA GLY A 358 16.78 -34.24 19.02
C GLY A 358 16.54 -35.65 19.55
N LYS A 359 17.57 -36.32 20.10
CA LYS A 359 17.41 -37.58 20.85
C LYS A 359 17.05 -37.28 22.29
N GLU A 360 16.11 -38.04 22.85
CA GLU A 360 15.80 -38.04 24.28
C GLU A 360 17.09 -38.23 25.09
N LYS A 361 17.28 -37.41 26.14
CA LYS A 361 18.36 -37.66 27.09
C LYS A 361 18.00 -38.93 27.88
N PRO A 362 18.96 -39.82 28.20
CA PRO A 362 18.71 -40.91 29.13
C PRO A 362 18.41 -40.29 30.50
N SER A 363 17.14 -40.30 30.90
CA SER A 363 16.68 -39.77 32.17
C SER A 363 16.69 -40.90 33.20
N ASN A 364 17.64 -40.87 34.13
CA ASN A 364 17.42 -41.51 35.43
C ASN A 364 16.47 -40.60 36.22
N LYS A 365 15.26 -41.13 36.44
CA LYS A 365 14.14 -40.61 37.26
C LYS A 365 13.22 -39.58 36.58
N ALA A 366 12.10 -40.12 36.08
CA ALA A 366 10.76 -39.56 35.99
C ALA A 366 10.58 -38.06 35.66
N SER A 367 9.98 -37.78 34.49
CA SER A 367 8.76 -36.98 34.43
C SER A 367 8.16 -36.97 33.02
N TRP A 368 6.85 -37.21 32.93
CA TRP A 368 5.95 -36.82 31.84
C TRP A 368 5.90 -35.27 31.66
N ALA A 369 7.04 -34.58 31.71
CA ALA A 369 7.10 -33.14 31.67
C ALA A 369 6.86 -32.64 30.24
N LYS A 370 5.77 -31.88 30.08
CA LYS A 370 5.45 -31.08 28.89
C LYS A 370 6.70 -30.36 28.37
N ALA A 371 7.01 -30.49 27.07
CA ALA A 371 8.13 -29.77 26.49
C ALA A 371 7.82 -28.26 26.52
N THR A 372 8.75 -27.44 27.00
CA THR A 372 8.60 -25.99 27.07
C THR A 372 9.64 -25.29 26.20
N PHE A 373 9.31 -24.08 25.74
CA PHE A 373 10.29 -23.21 25.09
C PHE A 373 11.20 -22.59 26.14
N GLU A 374 12.52 -22.78 26.01
CA GLU A 374 13.50 -22.02 26.79
C GLU A 374 13.56 -20.58 26.30
N VAL A 375 13.82 -19.61 27.18
CA VAL A 375 13.95 -18.19 26.79
C VAL A 375 15.41 -17.79 26.98
N MET A 376 16.06 -17.35 25.90
CA MET A 376 17.47 -16.96 25.94
C MET A 376 17.64 -15.57 26.56
N THR A 377 18.49 -15.47 27.57
CA THR A 377 18.89 -14.21 28.21
C THR A 377 20.34 -13.88 27.82
N HIS A 378 20.60 -12.61 27.51
CA HIS A 378 21.92 -12.12 27.14
C HIS A 378 22.01 -10.61 27.37
N SER A 379 23.19 -10.09 27.72
CA SER A 379 23.39 -8.66 28.01
C SER A 379 22.98 -7.74 26.84
N HIS A 380 23.32 -8.11 25.60
CA HIS A 380 22.92 -7.41 24.37
C HIS A 380 21.43 -7.49 24.01
N LEU A 381 20.66 -8.41 24.61
CA LEU A 381 19.22 -8.51 24.35
C LEU A 381 18.45 -7.78 25.43
N ALA A 382 17.56 -6.89 25.02
CA ALA A 382 16.56 -6.32 25.92
C ALA A 382 15.63 -7.43 26.46
N PRO A 383 15.20 -7.39 27.74
CA PRO A 383 14.33 -8.42 28.29
C PRO A 383 12.98 -8.52 27.54
N LEU A 384 12.41 -9.73 27.49
CA LEU A 384 11.03 -9.91 27.01
C LEU A 384 10.05 -9.27 27.99
N ILE A 385 8.90 -8.82 27.48
CA ILE A 385 7.76 -8.44 28.34
C ILE A 385 7.33 -9.66 29.16
N ASN A 386 7.25 -9.52 30.48
CA ASN A 386 7.11 -10.65 31.38
C ASN A 386 5.83 -11.46 31.14
N THR A 387 4.69 -10.80 30.91
CA THR A 387 3.41 -11.45 30.61
C THR A 387 3.49 -12.33 29.36
N TRP A 388 4.14 -11.82 28.31
CA TRP A 388 4.32 -12.53 27.05
C TRP A 388 5.32 -13.69 27.15
N LYS A 389 6.39 -13.52 27.94
CA LYS A 389 7.33 -14.59 28.30
C LYS A 389 6.59 -15.75 29.00
N LEU A 390 5.75 -15.45 29.99
CA LEU A 390 4.97 -16.46 30.72
C LEU A 390 3.96 -17.17 29.81
N GLY A 391 3.30 -16.42 28.91
CA GLY A 391 2.43 -16.99 27.87
C GLY A 391 3.15 -18.02 26.99
N LEU A 392 4.37 -17.72 26.54
CA LEU A 392 5.18 -18.67 25.77
C LEU A 392 5.52 -19.94 26.55
N GLN A 393 5.88 -19.81 27.82
CA GLN A 393 6.26 -20.93 28.67
C GLN A 393 5.10 -21.88 28.97
N ARG A 394 3.85 -21.42 28.83
CA ARG A 394 2.64 -22.24 28.95
C ARG A 394 2.40 -23.15 27.74
N VAL A 395 2.95 -22.81 26.56
CA VAL A 395 2.77 -23.59 25.32
C VAL A 395 3.41 -24.97 25.44
N ASP A 396 2.73 -25.99 24.93
CA ASP A 396 3.37 -27.29 24.72
C ASP A 396 4.23 -27.24 23.48
N ALA A 397 5.54 -27.18 23.67
CA ALA A 397 6.53 -27.12 22.62
C ALA A 397 6.80 -28.49 21.97
N THR A 398 6.01 -29.53 22.23
CA THR A 398 6.17 -30.87 21.61
C THR A 398 6.16 -30.76 20.07
N LYS A 399 7.13 -31.39 19.42
CA LYS A 399 7.54 -31.11 18.02
C LYS A 399 6.49 -31.58 17.00
N GLU A 400 5.70 -32.55 17.42
CA GLU A 400 4.73 -33.30 16.64
C GLU A 400 3.33 -32.67 16.68
N ARG A 401 3.10 -31.70 17.57
CA ARG A 401 1.80 -31.00 17.71
C ARG A 401 1.44 -30.17 16.48
N PRO A 402 2.32 -29.31 15.92
CA PRO A 402 1.90 -28.46 14.81
C PRO A 402 1.66 -29.29 13.54
N PRO A 403 0.54 -29.07 12.83
CA PRO A 403 0.20 -29.77 11.58
C PRO A 403 1.12 -29.40 10.39
N CYS A 404 2.06 -28.47 10.58
CA CYS A 404 2.92 -27.97 9.52
C CYS A 404 4.39 -28.00 9.93
N ARG A 405 5.27 -28.01 8.93
CA ARG A 405 6.71 -27.84 9.16
C ARG A 405 6.99 -26.41 9.61
N ALA A 406 7.98 -26.26 10.49
CA ALA A 406 8.49 -24.97 10.94
C ALA A 406 8.80 -24.06 9.74
N MET A 407 8.06 -22.95 9.63
CA MET A 407 8.29 -21.94 8.62
C MET A 407 9.52 -21.07 8.94
N GLY A 408 10.07 -20.43 7.91
CA GLY A 408 11.21 -19.53 8.07
C GLY A 408 10.85 -18.18 8.71
N PHE A 409 11.77 -17.23 8.56
CA PHE A 409 11.67 -15.88 9.11
C PHE A 409 11.74 -14.84 7.99
N ALA A 410 10.89 -13.83 8.10
CA ALA A 410 10.82 -12.69 7.18
C ALA A 410 12.04 -11.75 7.32
N LEU A 411 12.57 -11.65 8.54
CA LEU A 411 13.78 -10.93 8.92
C LEU A 411 14.61 -11.82 9.87
N PRO A 412 15.91 -11.54 10.08
CA PRO A 412 16.69 -12.27 11.07
C PRO A 412 16.08 -12.13 12.47
N ARG A 413 16.27 -13.15 13.30
CA ARG A 413 15.88 -13.06 14.72
C ARG A 413 16.95 -12.36 15.55
N PRO A 414 16.59 -11.66 16.64
CA PRO A 414 17.56 -11.07 17.55
C PRO A 414 18.59 -12.05 18.12
N GLU A 415 18.16 -13.28 18.47
CA GLU A 415 19.03 -14.30 19.08
C GLU A 415 20.12 -14.80 18.12
N LEU A 416 19.91 -14.64 16.80
CA LEU A 416 20.89 -15.04 15.79
C LEU A 416 22.22 -14.32 15.98
N PHE A 417 22.19 -13.06 16.42
CA PHE A 417 23.38 -12.22 16.57
C PHE A 417 24.23 -12.67 17.76
N ILE A 418 23.62 -13.05 18.88
CA ILE A 418 24.35 -13.40 20.11
C ILE A 418 24.82 -14.86 20.17
N THR A 419 24.40 -15.71 19.23
CA THR A 419 24.82 -17.11 19.16
C THR A 419 26.14 -17.32 18.39
N VAL A 420 26.79 -16.24 17.96
CA VAL A 420 28.12 -16.30 17.34
C VAL A 420 29.21 -16.45 18.39
N GLN A 421 30.27 -17.18 18.02
CA GLN A 421 31.34 -17.55 18.95
C GLN A 421 32.40 -16.46 19.15
N THR A 422 32.49 -15.47 18.25
CA THR A 422 33.54 -14.44 18.28
C THR A 422 32.95 -13.04 18.16
N ASP A 423 33.55 -12.09 18.87
CA ASP A 423 33.18 -10.67 18.83
C ASP A 423 33.31 -10.09 17.41
N ALA A 424 34.35 -10.49 16.67
CA ALA A 424 34.53 -10.10 15.27
C ALA A 424 33.33 -10.50 14.39
N LYS A 425 32.80 -11.72 14.56
CA LYS A 425 31.61 -12.18 13.81
C LYS A 425 30.34 -11.45 14.28
N PHE A 426 30.23 -11.15 15.57
CA PHE A 426 29.13 -10.36 16.12
C PHE A 426 29.08 -8.97 15.48
N ARG A 427 30.20 -8.24 15.51
CA ARG A 427 30.32 -6.89 14.91
C ARG A 427 30.09 -6.91 13.41
N LEU A 428 30.61 -7.91 12.70
CA LEU A 428 30.34 -8.10 11.27
C LEU A 428 28.83 -8.22 11.01
N MET A 429 28.12 -9.07 11.75
CA MET A 429 26.68 -9.26 11.54
C MET A 429 25.87 -8.00 11.84
N ILE A 430 26.21 -7.24 12.89
CA ILE A 430 25.57 -5.95 13.18
C ILE A 430 25.82 -4.96 12.03
N THR A 431 27.06 -4.85 11.58
CA THR A 431 27.45 -3.98 10.45
C THR A 431 26.69 -4.36 9.17
N SER A 432 26.64 -5.65 8.84
CA SER A 432 25.89 -6.18 7.70
C SER A 432 24.40 -5.89 7.81
N TRP A 433 23.81 -6.08 9.00
CA TRP A 433 22.42 -5.75 9.24
C TRP A 433 22.15 -4.26 8.98
N LEU A 434 22.94 -3.35 9.55
CA LEU A 434 22.76 -1.90 9.35
C LEU A 434 22.83 -1.49 7.88
N ARG A 435 23.70 -2.13 7.09
CA ARG A 435 23.80 -1.90 5.63
C ARG A 435 22.59 -2.39 4.86
N LEU A 436 22.00 -3.50 5.27
CA LEU A 436 20.87 -4.13 4.58
C LEU A 436 19.51 -3.64 5.08
N ARG A 437 19.44 -3.12 6.31
CA ARG A 437 18.21 -2.81 7.06
C ARG A 437 17.20 -2.02 6.24
N VAL A 438 17.61 -0.91 5.62
CA VAL A 438 16.70 -0.03 4.86
C VAL A 438 16.07 -0.77 3.68
N GLY A 439 16.87 -1.46 2.88
CA GLY A 439 16.37 -2.23 1.74
C GLY A 439 15.52 -3.43 2.14
N LEU A 440 15.91 -4.17 3.19
CA LEU A 440 15.16 -5.33 3.67
C LEU A 440 13.79 -4.93 4.24
N LEU A 441 13.71 -3.81 4.97
CA LEU A 441 12.44 -3.26 5.44
C LEU A 441 11.59 -2.73 4.28
N ALA A 442 12.22 -2.16 3.24
CA ALA A 442 11.49 -1.66 2.07
C ALA A 442 10.78 -2.77 1.28
N ARG A 443 11.17 -4.04 1.43
CA ARG A 443 10.45 -5.18 0.82
C ARG A 443 9.02 -5.35 1.33
N PHE A 444 8.68 -4.74 2.47
CA PHE A 444 7.32 -4.77 3.02
C PHE A 444 6.47 -3.58 2.59
N ASN A 445 7.06 -2.61 1.87
CA ASN A 445 6.36 -1.40 1.47
C ASN A 445 5.30 -1.62 0.39
N ASP A 446 5.31 -2.70 -0.37
CA ASP A 446 4.37 -2.89 -1.48
C ASP A 446 3.88 -4.34 -1.56
N ALA A 447 2.56 -4.54 -1.65
CA ALA A 447 1.98 -5.88 -1.71
C ALA A 447 2.31 -6.68 -2.97
N SER A 448 2.78 -6.04 -4.05
CA SER A 448 3.29 -6.77 -5.22
C SER A 448 4.66 -7.41 -4.96
N TYR A 449 5.32 -7.04 -3.87
CA TYR A 449 6.51 -7.73 -3.41
C TYR A 449 6.14 -9.03 -2.70
N GLN A 450 6.86 -10.09 -3.02
CA GLN A 450 6.70 -11.41 -2.40
C GLN A 450 8.03 -11.84 -1.77
N PRO A 451 8.47 -11.15 -0.71
CA PRO A 451 9.72 -11.49 -0.03
C PRO A 451 9.66 -12.92 0.51
N GLN A 452 10.73 -13.67 0.29
CA GLN A 452 10.80 -15.06 0.73
C GLN A 452 11.11 -15.16 2.23
N LEU A 453 10.61 -16.23 2.85
CA LEU A 453 10.99 -16.64 4.20
C LEU A 453 12.32 -17.39 4.14
N HIS A 454 13.23 -17.07 5.07
CA HIS A 454 14.53 -17.71 5.12
C HIS A 454 14.74 -18.46 6.43
N SER A 455 15.49 -19.56 6.35
CA SER A 455 15.88 -20.32 7.53
C SER A 455 16.86 -19.51 8.39
N HIS A 456 16.99 -19.88 9.67
CA HIS A 456 17.99 -19.31 10.57
C HIS A 456 19.42 -19.40 10.00
N GLN A 457 19.76 -20.54 9.37
CA GLN A 457 21.08 -20.74 8.77
C GLN A 457 21.29 -19.86 7.55
N THR A 458 20.27 -19.68 6.72
CA THR A 458 20.32 -18.79 5.55
C THR A 458 20.58 -17.35 6.02
N TRP A 459 19.82 -16.85 7.01
CA TRP A 459 20.06 -15.54 7.60
C TRP A 459 21.46 -15.38 8.18
N ARG A 460 21.98 -16.42 8.85
CA ARG A 460 23.36 -16.44 9.37
C ARG A 460 24.37 -16.25 8.25
N THR A 461 24.23 -17.02 7.17
CA THR A 461 25.12 -16.93 6.01
C THR A 461 25.12 -15.52 5.44
N ILE A 462 23.96 -14.89 5.25
CA ILE A 462 23.82 -13.54 4.68
C ILE A 462 24.54 -12.49 5.52
N LEU A 463 24.28 -12.48 6.82
CA LEU A 463 24.82 -11.46 7.71
C LEU A 463 26.34 -11.63 7.89
N GLN A 464 26.87 -12.82 7.61
CA GLN A 464 28.29 -13.14 7.61
C GLN A 464 28.94 -13.05 6.22
N ILE A 465 28.18 -12.67 5.18
CA ILE A 465 28.79 -12.32 3.90
C ILE A 465 29.74 -11.17 4.18
N ASP A 466 31.00 -11.36 3.80
CA ASP A 466 31.97 -10.29 3.89
C ASP A 466 31.66 -9.26 2.78
N TRP A 467 30.91 -8.23 3.16
CA TRP A 467 30.64 -7.08 2.30
C TRP A 467 31.87 -6.15 2.20
N LEU A 468 32.99 -6.45 2.86
CA LEU A 468 34.12 -5.53 3.10
C LEU A 468 35.40 -5.77 2.28
N GLU A 469 35.53 -6.79 1.43
CA GLU A 469 36.79 -6.92 0.68
C GLU A 469 36.90 -5.95 -0.52
N GLN A 470 37.42 -4.74 -0.26
CA GLN A 470 38.41 -4.10 -1.14
C GLN A 470 39.80 -4.40 -0.56
N SER A 471 40.47 -5.45 -1.03
CA SER A 471 41.92 -5.47 -0.93
C SER A 471 42.46 -4.57 -2.05
N GLN A 472 43.18 -3.51 -1.68
CA GLN A 472 43.91 -2.66 -2.60
C GLN A 472 44.88 -3.54 -3.43
N GLY A 473 44.47 -3.89 -4.64
CA GLY A 473 45.25 -4.73 -5.55
C GLY A 473 44.43 -5.03 -6.80
N TYR A 474 45.11 -5.13 -7.94
CA TYR A 474 44.50 -5.38 -9.24
C TYR A 474 43.47 -6.54 -9.18
N PRO A 475 42.32 -6.43 -9.88
CA PRO A 475 41.28 -7.46 -9.84
C PRO A 475 41.84 -8.77 -10.40
N SER A 476 41.99 -9.78 -9.54
CA SER A 476 42.22 -11.16 -9.98
C SER A 476 40.89 -11.77 -10.46
N SER A 477 40.94 -12.68 -11.44
CA SER A 477 39.77 -13.40 -11.96
C SER A 477 39.01 -14.18 -10.88
N SER A 478 39.69 -14.65 -9.83
CA SER A 478 39.05 -15.33 -8.69
C SER A 478 38.26 -14.37 -7.79
N ARG A 479 38.72 -13.12 -7.63
CA ARG A 479 38.05 -12.07 -6.83
C ARG A 479 36.78 -11.59 -7.53
N ALA A 480 36.87 -11.34 -8.84
CA ALA A 480 35.71 -10.97 -9.65
C ALA A 480 34.61 -12.05 -9.58
N ARG A 481 35.00 -13.33 -9.61
CA ARG A 481 34.08 -14.47 -9.45
C ARG A 481 33.47 -14.52 -8.04
N GLY A 482 34.25 -14.29 -6.98
CA GLY A 482 33.74 -14.26 -5.60
C GLY A 482 32.81 -13.08 -5.32
N GLU A 483 33.07 -11.92 -5.93
CA GLU A 483 32.19 -10.75 -5.89
C GLU A 483 30.87 -10.99 -6.65
N GLN A 484 30.93 -11.64 -7.81
CA GLN A 484 29.74 -12.04 -8.57
C GLN A 484 28.85 -12.99 -7.77
N VAL A 485 29.44 -14.03 -7.15
CA VAL A 485 28.69 -14.97 -6.30
C VAL A 485 28.00 -14.26 -5.13
N ARG A 486 28.64 -13.27 -4.50
CA ARG A 486 28.03 -12.46 -3.43
C ARG A 486 26.88 -11.62 -3.94
N ARG A 487 27.01 -11.01 -5.13
CA ARG A 487 25.90 -10.29 -5.78
C ARG A 487 24.73 -11.20 -6.09
N ASP A 488 25.00 -12.37 -6.67
CA ASP A 488 23.95 -13.32 -7.05
C ASP A 488 23.18 -13.79 -5.80
N GLN A 489 23.89 -14.03 -4.69
CA GLN A 489 23.27 -14.34 -3.40
C GLN A 489 22.44 -13.17 -2.88
N ALA A 490 22.96 -11.94 -2.91
CA ALA A 490 22.26 -10.74 -2.47
C ALA A 490 21.00 -10.46 -3.33
N ALA A 491 21.10 -10.64 -4.64
CA ALA A 491 20.01 -10.51 -5.58
C ALA A 491 18.93 -11.57 -5.35
N ALA A 492 19.30 -12.80 -5.00
CA ALA A 492 18.35 -13.85 -4.61
C ALA A 492 17.51 -13.44 -3.38
N PHE A 493 18.03 -12.61 -2.47
CA PHE A 493 17.23 -12.08 -1.34
C PHE A 493 16.24 -10.98 -1.74
N LEU A 494 16.45 -10.36 -2.89
CA LEU A 494 15.52 -9.41 -3.50
C LEU A 494 14.60 -10.09 -4.52
N GLU A 495 14.71 -11.41 -4.68
CA GLU A 495 13.75 -12.18 -5.46
C GLU A 495 12.33 -11.95 -4.91
N GLY A 496 11.37 -11.78 -5.82
CA GLY A 496 10.02 -11.37 -5.47
C GLY A 496 9.81 -9.86 -5.30
N CYS A 497 10.86 -9.01 -5.37
CA CYS A 497 10.74 -7.55 -5.31
C CYS A 497 10.67 -6.88 -6.71
N GLN A 498 10.20 -7.63 -7.72
CA GLN A 498 9.97 -7.17 -9.11
C GLN A 498 11.18 -6.53 -9.83
N GLY A 499 12.39 -6.68 -9.31
CA GLY A 499 13.60 -6.01 -9.82
C GLY A 499 13.66 -4.51 -9.51
N GLU A 500 12.83 -4.02 -8.58
CA GLU A 500 12.75 -2.60 -8.22
C GLU A 500 13.79 -2.17 -7.18
N LEU A 501 14.27 -3.13 -6.39
CA LEU A 501 15.37 -2.96 -5.43
C LEU A 501 16.66 -3.51 -6.04
N THR A 502 17.77 -2.80 -5.87
CA THR A 502 19.06 -3.15 -6.48
C THR A 502 20.16 -3.25 -5.44
N VAL A 503 21.09 -4.20 -5.61
CA VAL A 503 22.26 -4.35 -4.74
C VAL A 503 23.44 -3.59 -5.36
N LYS A 504 24.07 -2.71 -4.58
CA LYS A 504 25.26 -1.97 -5.03
C LYS A 504 26.42 -2.92 -5.33
N ALA A 505 27.10 -2.63 -6.44
CA ALA A 505 28.21 -3.42 -6.93
C ALA A 505 29.45 -3.32 -6.04
N SER A 506 29.85 -2.10 -5.66
CA SER A 506 30.95 -1.87 -4.74
C SER A 506 30.48 -0.82 -3.74
N VAL A 507 30.54 -1.13 -2.45
CA VAL A 507 30.22 -0.16 -1.39
C VAL A 507 31.51 0.57 -1.05
N SER A 508 31.91 1.52 -1.91
CA SER A 508 33.14 2.29 -1.73
C SER A 508 33.06 3.25 -0.54
N ASP A 509 31.86 3.73 -0.18
CA ASP A 509 31.64 4.58 0.99
C ASP A 509 31.23 3.75 2.21
N GLN A 510 32.25 3.42 2.99
CA GLN A 510 32.25 2.51 4.13
C GLN A 510 31.73 3.15 5.41
N ARG A 511 30.42 3.39 5.55
CA ARG A 511 29.84 3.67 6.88
C ARG A 511 28.55 2.90 7.09
N ALA A 512 28.56 1.98 8.04
CA ALA A 512 27.34 1.39 8.55
C ALA A 512 26.96 2.18 9.79
N GLN A 513 25.86 2.93 9.74
CA GLN A 513 25.49 3.82 10.84
C GLN A 513 24.19 3.37 11.50
N TRP A 514 24.16 3.52 12.82
CA TRP A 514 22.94 3.51 13.60
C TRP A 514 22.68 4.95 14.03
N ARG A 515 21.66 5.58 13.44
CA ARG A 515 21.46 7.03 13.56
C ARG A 515 22.72 7.75 13.06
N ASP A 516 23.29 8.64 13.87
CA ASP A 516 24.50 9.39 13.53
C ASP A 516 25.79 8.72 14.00
N LYS A 517 25.71 7.52 14.61
CA LYS A 517 26.86 6.77 15.15
C LYS A 517 27.35 5.71 14.16
N ASP A 518 28.67 5.60 14.01
CA ASP A 518 29.26 4.52 13.22
C ASP A 518 29.17 3.18 13.96
N SER A 519 29.01 2.09 13.20
CA SER A 519 28.95 0.70 13.70
C SER A 519 30.09 0.29 14.62
N SER A 520 31.28 0.86 14.42
CA SER A 520 32.46 0.62 15.26
C SER A 520 32.35 1.28 16.65
N SER A 521 31.52 2.31 16.79
CA SER A 521 31.37 3.15 17.99
C SER A 521 30.10 2.86 18.80
N LEU A 522 29.35 1.80 18.47
CA LEU A 522 28.08 1.49 19.11
C LEU A 522 28.26 1.06 20.57
N SER A 523 27.45 1.63 21.46
CA SER A 523 27.39 1.22 22.87
C SER A 523 26.54 -0.05 23.06
N LEU A 524 26.52 -0.57 24.28
CA LEU A 524 25.61 -1.66 24.65
C LEU A 524 24.14 -1.27 24.44
N GLU A 525 23.79 -0.03 24.73
CA GLU A 525 22.43 0.50 24.55
C GLU A 525 22.08 0.58 23.06
N ASP A 526 22.97 1.09 22.21
CA ASP A 526 22.75 1.14 20.76
C ASP A 526 22.48 -0.26 20.18
N ILE A 527 23.25 -1.26 20.62
CA ILE A 527 23.04 -2.66 20.22
C ILE A 527 21.68 -3.19 20.69
N ARG A 528 21.27 -2.88 21.94
CA ARG A 528 19.96 -3.29 22.47
C ARG A 528 18.83 -2.67 21.67
N GLU A 529 18.96 -1.41 21.28
CA GLU A 529 17.98 -0.70 20.46
C GLU A 529 17.84 -1.33 19.06
N ILE A 530 18.95 -1.68 18.41
CA ILE A 530 18.97 -2.36 17.10
C ILE A 530 18.22 -3.70 17.18
N LEU A 531 18.56 -4.51 18.19
CA LEU A 531 17.97 -5.84 18.37
C LEU A 531 16.52 -5.77 18.88
N TRP A 532 16.17 -4.71 19.61
CA TRP A 532 14.79 -4.40 19.99
C TRP A 532 13.94 -4.08 18.75
N GLU A 533 14.41 -3.19 17.87
CA GLU A 533 13.66 -2.85 16.65
C GLU A 533 13.43 -4.10 15.79
N LEU A 534 14.46 -4.94 15.66
CA LEU A 534 14.35 -6.19 14.93
C LEU A 534 13.32 -7.14 15.55
N ALA A 535 13.25 -7.22 16.88
CA ALA A 535 12.23 -8.02 17.58
C ALA A 535 10.82 -7.46 17.34
N GLU A 536 10.66 -6.14 17.51
CA GLU A 536 9.39 -5.43 17.38
C GLU A 536 8.82 -5.52 15.96
N VAL A 537 9.64 -5.28 14.93
CA VAL A 537 9.23 -5.40 13.54
C VAL A 537 8.80 -6.83 13.21
N ASN A 538 9.58 -7.84 13.62
CA ASN A 538 9.22 -9.24 13.40
C ASN A 538 7.89 -9.58 14.08
N PHE A 539 7.70 -9.18 15.34
CA PHE A 539 6.46 -9.43 16.09
C PHE A 539 5.24 -8.83 15.36
N ARG A 540 5.33 -7.57 14.91
CA ARG A 540 4.21 -6.91 14.21
C ARG A 540 3.85 -7.59 12.89
N ILE A 541 4.85 -8.00 12.11
CA ILE A 541 4.63 -8.73 10.84
C ILE A 541 4.05 -10.13 11.12
N GLU A 542 4.56 -10.84 12.13
CA GLU A 542 4.07 -12.16 12.53
C GLU A 542 2.63 -12.11 13.06
N PHE A 543 2.29 -11.07 13.83
CA PHE A 543 0.94 -10.83 14.30
C PHE A 543 -0.04 -10.64 13.13
N GLN A 544 0.30 -9.77 12.17
CA GLN A 544 -0.52 -9.57 10.97
C GLN A 544 -0.64 -10.84 10.13
N ALA A 545 0.44 -11.63 10.01
CA ALA A 545 0.43 -12.88 9.27
C ALA A 545 -0.49 -13.92 9.91
N LEU A 546 -0.48 -14.02 11.25
CA LEU A 546 -1.37 -14.90 11.98
C LEU A 546 -2.82 -14.44 11.89
N ASP A 547 -3.07 -13.14 12.06
CA ASP A 547 -4.40 -12.54 11.94
C ASP A 547 -5.02 -12.83 10.57
N ARG A 548 -4.30 -12.58 9.48
CA ARG A 548 -4.76 -12.92 8.10
C ARG A 548 -5.04 -14.41 7.90
N LYS A 549 -4.42 -15.30 8.69
CA LYS A 549 -4.60 -16.76 8.58
C LYS A 549 -5.76 -17.28 9.42
N LEU A 550 -6.14 -16.55 10.49
CA LEU A 550 -7.18 -16.96 11.43
C LEU A 550 -8.47 -16.15 11.30
N CYS A 551 -8.40 -14.95 10.74
CA CYS A 551 -9.53 -14.05 10.56
C CYS A 551 -10.01 -14.07 9.10
N GLY A 552 -11.31 -14.26 8.89
CA GLY A 552 -11.93 -14.16 7.56
C GLY A 552 -12.33 -12.73 7.16
N ASN A 553 -12.10 -11.74 8.03
CA ASN A 553 -12.52 -10.36 7.81
C ASN A 553 -11.41 -9.54 7.13
N GLU A 554 -11.56 -9.29 5.83
CA GLU A 554 -10.61 -8.47 5.06
C GLU A 554 -11.00 -6.99 4.98
N SER A 555 -11.98 -6.53 5.78
CA SER A 555 -12.45 -5.15 5.74
C SER A 555 -11.35 -4.16 6.14
N ILE A 556 -11.43 -2.93 5.60
CA ILE A 556 -10.50 -1.84 5.93
C ILE A 556 -10.54 -1.52 7.42
N ARG A 557 -11.73 -1.60 8.04
CA ARG A 557 -11.89 -1.40 9.48
C ARG A 557 -11.05 -2.41 10.28
N HIS A 558 -11.04 -3.67 9.85
CA HIS A 558 -10.20 -4.70 10.47
C HIS A 558 -8.71 -4.42 10.24
N GLN A 559 -8.31 -4.01 9.04
CA GLN A 559 -6.91 -3.64 8.76
C GLN A 559 -6.43 -2.46 9.62
N MET A 560 -7.28 -1.45 9.84
CA MET A 560 -6.98 -0.35 10.73
C MET A 560 -6.88 -0.81 12.19
N LEU A 561 -7.76 -1.71 12.62
CA LEU A 561 -7.74 -2.30 13.97
C LEU A 561 -6.40 -3.01 14.25
N ILE A 562 -5.83 -3.73 13.27
CA ILE A 562 -4.49 -4.33 13.40
C ILE A 562 -3.43 -3.25 13.66
N GLY A 563 -3.51 -2.12 12.96
CA GLY A 563 -2.66 -0.96 13.18
C GLY A 563 -2.80 -0.38 14.60
N GLN A 564 -4.01 -0.31 15.12
CA GLN A 564 -4.30 0.20 16.47
C GLN A 564 -3.69 -0.67 17.59
N CYS A 565 -3.34 -1.93 17.32
CA CYS A 565 -2.60 -2.79 18.25
C CYS A 565 -1.20 -2.26 18.59
N PHE A 566 -0.66 -1.34 17.80
CA PHE A 566 0.74 -0.91 17.92
C PHE A 566 0.91 0.60 17.94
N PRO A 567 1.93 1.13 18.65
CA PRO A 567 2.33 2.53 18.51
C PRO A 567 2.73 2.85 17.05
N ASN A 568 2.30 4.01 16.56
CA ASN A 568 2.54 4.49 15.18
C ASN A 568 1.96 3.56 14.09
N GLY A 569 0.82 2.92 14.36
CA GLY A 569 0.23 1.90 13.49
C GLY A 569 -0.93 2.37 12.60
N LYS A 570 -1.35 3.64 12.66
CA LYS A 570 -2.58 4.14 11.99
C LYS A 570 -2.69 3.84 10.49
N ALA A 571 -1.60 3.93 9.73
CA ALA A 571 -1.58 3.57 8.31
C ALA A 571 -1.19 2.11 8.00
N ASN A 572 -1.31 1.18 8.97
CA ASN A 572 -0.99 -0.24 8.76
C ASN A 572 0.48 -0.47 8.27
N MET A 573 1.38 0.46 8.60
CA MET A 573 2.82 0.41 8.30
C MET A 573 3.58 -0.39 9.37
N LEU A 574 3.18 -1.64 9.58
CA LEU A 574 3.59 -2.44 10.74
C LEU A 574 5.11 -2.66 10.86
N HIS A 575 5.83 -2.66 9.76
CA HIS A 575 7.29 -2.80 9.74
C HIS A 575 8.04 -1.48 9.97
N ARG A 576 7.33 -0.36 10.15
CA ARG A 576 7.92 0.93 10.56
C ARG A 576 7.74 1.11 12.05
N VAL A 577 8.86 1.02 12.75
CA VAL A 577 8.92 1.16 14.20
C VAL A 577 9.75 2.39 14.51
N SER A 578 9.23 3.26 15.39
CA SER A 578 9.99 4.38 15.93
C SER A 578 10.73 3.93 17.18
N LEU A 579 12.02 4.25 17.28
CA LEU A 579 12.79 3.92 18.47
C LEU A 579 12.22 4.60 19.73
N GLY A 580 11.76 5.84 19.62
CA GLY A 580 11.16 6.54 20.76
C GLY A 580 9.84 5.92 21.23
N SER A 581 9.24 5.00 20.46
CA SER A 581 8.05 4.25 20.89
C SER A 581 8.38 2.97 21.67
N ALA A 582 9.65 2.72 22.02
CA ALA A 582 10.07 1.41 22.52
C ALA A 582 9.43 0.96 23.83
N ASN A 583 9.10 1.92 24.69
CA ASN A 583 8.47 1.70 25.98
C ASN A 583 7.00 2.14 25.96
N TYR A 584 6.36 2.11 24.77
CA TYR A 584 4.93 2.36 24.57
C TYR A 584 4.23 1.07 24.10
N GLY A 585 2.90 1.12 23.94
CA GLY A 585 2.14 -0.05 23.53
C GLY A 585 2.14 -1.11 24.63
N LEU A 586 2.41 -2.36 24.28
CA LEU A 586 2.49 -3.48 25.22
C LEU A 586 3.62 -3.31 26.25
N ALA A 587 4.67 -2.57 25.92
CA ALA A 587 5.84 -2.38 26.78
C ALA A 587 5.66 -1.24 27.81
N HIS A 588 4.56 -0.49 27.77
CA HIS A 588 4.38 0.67 28.63
C HIS A 588 4.27 0.25 30.12
N SER A 589 4.90 0.99 31.03
CA SER A 589 4.90 0.66 32.47
C SER A 589 3.52 0.86 33.13
N ASN A 590 2.83 1.94 32.78
CA ASN A 590 1.45 2.22 33.20
C ASN A 590 0.44 1.37 32.41
N TRP A 591 -0.39 0.58 33.10
CA TRP A 591 -1.39 -0.29 32.50
C TRP A 591 -2.51 0.46 31.75
N LEU A 592 -2.89 1.67 32.20
CA LEU A 592 -3.91 2.50 31.53
C LEU A 592 -3.43 2.95 30.14
N GLU A 593 -2.13 3.14 29.99
CA GLU A 593 -1.49 3.49 28.71
C GLU A 593 -1.29 2.25 27.81
N ARG A 594 -1.13 1.04 28.41
CA ARG A 594 -1.11 -0.24 27.67
C ARG A 594 -2.49 -0.63 27.16
N ALA A 595 -3.54 -0.39 27.94
CA ALA A 595 -4.88 -0.92 27.74
C ALA A 595 -5.44 -0.68 26.33
N PRO A 596 -5.38 0.53 25.72
CA PRO A 596 -5.89 0.74 24.36
C PRO A 596 -5.34 -0.23 23.32
N TYR A 597 -4.03 -0.52 23.38
CA TYR A 597 -3.36 -1.44 22.46
C TYR A 597 -3.74 -2.89 22.72
N LEU A 598 -3.84 -3.26 24.01
CA LEU A 598 -4.29 -4.59 24.43
C LEU A 598 -5.72 -4.88 23.97
N PHE A 599 -6.64 -3.91 24.12
CA PHE A 599 -8.02 -4.09 23.73
C PHE A 599 -8.22 -4.07 22.22
N ALA A 600 -7.46 -3.26 21.47
CA ALA A 600 -7.42 -3.37 20.01
C ALA A 600 -6.94 -4.76 19.57
N MET A 601 -5.88 -5.27 20.18
CA MET A 601 -5.34 -6.60 19.91
C MET A 601 -6.32 -7.71 20.30
N ARG A 602 -6.99 -7.60 21.44
CA ARG A 602 -8.06 -8.50 21.89
C ARG A 602 -9.18 -8.59 20.85
N ARG A 603 -9.60 -7.45 20.28
CA ARG A 603 -10.66 -7.41 19.26
C ARG A 603 -10.24 -8.02 17.92
N CYS A 604 -8.97 -7.93 17.54
CA CYS A 604 -8.46 -8.73 16.43
C CYS A 604 -8.60 -10.22 16.75
N MET A 605 -8.09 -10.64 17.91
CA MET A 605 -8.08 -12.04 18.34
C MET A 605 -9.49 -12.63 18.52
N GLN A 606 -10.49 -11.84 18.91
CA GLN A 606 -11.90 -12.26 18.99
C GLN A 606 -12.49 -12.66 17.63
N GLN A 607 -11.93 -12.18 16.53
CA GLN A 607 -12.33 -12.57 15.18
C GLN A 607 -11.51 -13.75 14.64
N TRP A 608 -10.58 -14.29 15.44
CA TRP A 608 -9.80 -15.47 15.06
C TRP A 608 -10.60 -16.73 15.31
N ASN A 609 -10.45 -17.70 14.40
CA ASN A 609 -10.92 -19.06 14.65
C ASN A 609 -10.31 -19.60 15.96
N ASP A 610 -11.10 -20.37 16.71
CA ASP A 610 -10.71 -20.98 17.99
C ASP A 610 -10.41 -19.98 19.12
N CYS A 611 -10.88 -18.73 19.03
CA CYS A 611 -10.74 -17.75 20.11
C CYS A 611 -11.38 -18.28 21.42
N PRO A 612 -10.64 -18.32 22.54
CA PRO A 612 -11.16 -18.80 23.81
C PRO A 612 -12.22 -17.87 24.38
N SER A 613 -13.21 -18.44 25.08
CA SER A 613 -14.30 -17.70 25.72
C SER A 613 -13.82 -16.71 26.79
N SER A 614 -12.64 -16.95 27.38
CA SER A 614 -12.00 -16.02 28.33
C SER A 614 -11.66 -14.66 27.72
N LEU A 615 -11.54 -14.58 26.39
CA LEU A 615 -11.30 -13.32 25.67
C LEU A 615 -12.60 -12.65 25.20
N SER A 616 -13.76 -13.28 25.34
CA SER A 616 -15.05 -12.64 25.02
C SER A 616 -15.43 -11.60 26.08
N PRO A 617 -16.11 -10.50 25.71
CA PRO A 617 -16.56 -9.52 26.69
C PRO A 617 -17.66 -10.12 27.58
N SER A 618 -17.61 -9.85 28.88
CA SER A 618 -18.69 -10.22 29.82
C SER A 618 -19.88 -9.28 29.66
N SER A 619 -21.11 -9.78 29.83
CA SER A 619 -22.33 -8.96 29.85
C SER A 619 -22.34 -7.91 30.96
N ASP A 620 -21.54 -8.13 32.01
CA ASP A 620 -21.51 -7.31 33.23
C ASP A 620 -20.47 -6.17 33.18
N GLN A 621 -19.70 -6.06 32.09
CA GLN A 621 -18.55 -5.14 31.96
C GLN A 621 -18.90 -3.68 31.61
N LYS A 622 -20.11 -3.22 31.94
CA LYS A 622 -20.52 -1.81 31.73
C LYS A 622 -19.74 -0.80 32.57
N GLY A 623 -19.10 -1.25 33.66
CA GLY A 623 -18.33 -0.41 34.59
C GLY A 623 -16.86 -0.15 34.22
N GLY A 624 -16.35 -0.77 33.14
CA GLY A 624 -14.94 -0.76 32.77
C GLY A 624 -14.16 -1.94 33.38
N TYR A 625 -12.84 -1.95 33.18
CA TYR A 625 -11.91 -3.00 33.58
C TYR A 625 -10.91 -2.48 34.61
N SER A 626 -10.72 -3.22 35.70
CA SER A 626 -9.66 -2.99 36.67
C SER A 626 -8.29 -3.47 36.16
N GLU A 627 -7.21 -3.04 36.81
CA GLU A 627 -5.84 -3.45 36.45
C GLU A 627 -5.66 -4.98 36.45
N SER A 628 -6.15 -5.67 37.49
CA SER A 628 -6.03 -7.13 37.61
C SER A 628 -6.80 -7.87 36.51
N GLU A 629 -7.97 -7.38 36.12
CA GLU A 629 -8.72 -7.94 34.98
C GLU A 629 -7.96 -7.75 33.67
N VAL A 630 -7.37 -6.57 33.44
CA VAL A 630 -6.54 -6.32 32.26
C VAL A 630 -5.31 -7.23 32.22
N GLU A 631 -4.66 -7.46 33.36
CA GLU A 631 -3.52 -8.39 33.45
C GLU A 631 -3.91 -9.84 33.14
N VAL A 632 -5.05 -10.31 33.64
CA VAL A 632 -5.56 -11.66 33.32
C VAL A 632 -5.88 -11.79 31.84
N ILE A 633 -6.52 -10.77 31.25
CA ILE A 633 -6.79 -10.72 29.81
C ILE A 633 -5.48 -10.78 29.01
N GLU A 634 -4.48 -9.97 29.37
CA GLU A 634 -3.18 -9.97 28.69
C GLU A 634 -2.46 -11.33 28.78
N GLN A 635 -2.52 -12.01 29.94
CA GLN A 635 -1.95 -13.34 30.12
C GLN A 635 -2.58 -14.39 29.20
N GLU A 636 -3.91 -14.37 29.08
CA GLU A 636 -4.64 -15.29 28.19
C GLU A 636 -4.39 -14.96 26.72
N MET A 637 -4.33 -13.68 26.35
CA MET A 637 -3.97 -13.24 25.00
C MET A 637 -2.56 -13.70 24.61
N ALA A 638 -1.58 -13.52 25.49
CA ALA A 638 -0.19 -13.92 25.25
C ALA A 638 -0.08 -15.43 24.99
N TYR A 639 -0.75 -16.25 25.81
CA TYR A 639 -0.79 -17.69 25.61
C TYR A 639 -1.51 -18.07 24.31
N PHE A 640 -2.70 -17.53 24.07
CA PHE A 640 -3.49 -17.84 22.87
C PHE A 640 -2.76 -17.45 21.58
N TYR A 641 -2.08 -16.31 21.56
CA TYR A 641 -1.21 -15.91 20.45
C TYR A 641 -0.07 -16.92 20.24
N ALA A 642 0.67 -17.26 21.30
CA ALA A 642 1.83 -18.14 21.21
C ALA A 642 1.46 -19.55 20.72
N GLU A 643 0.38 -20.11 21.27
CA GLU A 643 -0.16 -21.42 20.90
C GLU A 643 -0.67 -21.41 19.45
N SER A 644 -1.46 -20.41 19.09
CA SER A 644 -2.00 -20.25 17.73
C SER A 644 -0.88 -20.10 16.70
N PHE A 645 0.13 -19.27 16.98
CA PHE A 645 1.26 -19.10 16.09
C PHE A 645 2.04 -20.41 15.94
N PHE A 646 2.33 -21.11 17.04
CA PHE A 646 3.03 -22.38 17.00
C PHE A 646 2.28 -23.42 16.15
N MET A 647 0.96 -23.55 16.34
CA MET A 647 0.13 -24.47 15.57
C MET A 647 0.04 -24.10 14.08
N LYS A 648 0.02 -22.81 13.73
CA LYS A 648 -0.13 -22.38 12.32
C LYS A 648 1.19 -22.22 11.57
N PHE A 649 2.32 -22.04 12.26
CA PHE A 649 3.63 -21.74 11.67
C PHE A 649 4.72 -22.76 12.02
N GLY A 650 4.45 -23.72 12.91
CA GLY A 650 5.35 -24.83 13.25
C GLY A 650 6.60 -24.43 14.02
N ARG A 651 6.67 -23.19 14.50
CA ARG A 651 7.75 -22.63 15.31
C ARG A 651 7.20 -21.60 16.28
N GLU A 652 8.01 -21.25 17.27
CA GLU A 652 7.70 -20.17 18.19
C GLU A 652 7.67 -18.79 17.49
N PRO A 653 6.82 -17.87 17.98
CA PRO A 653 6.83 -16.48 17.55
C PRO A 653 8.01 -15.70 18.15
N ILE A 654 8.32 -14.57 17.54
CA ILE A 654 9.24 -13.56 18.07
C ILE A 654 8.42 -12.57 18.88
N PHE A 655 8.85 -12.28 20.11
CA PHE A 655 8.12 -11.41 21.02
C PHE A 655 8.72 -10.02 21.14
N PRO A 656 7.88 -9.02 21.48
CA PRO A 656 8.35 -7.68 21.79
C PRO A 656 9.21 -7.69 23.06
N ARG A 657 10.16 -6.75 23.10
CA ARG A 657 11.13 -6.59 24.19
C ARG A 657 10.95 -5.22 24.83
N ASN A 658 11.33 -5.09 26.09
CA ASN A 658 11.28 -3.83 26.83
C ASN A 658 12.70 -3.25 26.97
N LEU A 659 12.93 -2.02 26.50
CA LEU A 659 14.22 -1.37 26.69
C LEU A 659 14.34 -0.91 28.15
N THR A 660 15.47 -1.23 28.78
CA THR A 660 15.71 -0.85 30.18
C THR A 660 15.99 0.65 30.34
N HIS A 661 16.25 1.36 29.25
CA HIS A 661 16.49 2.80 29.20
C HIS A 661 15.43 3.47 28.31
N THR A 662 15.24 4.77 28.50
CA THR A 662 14.45 5.61 27.58
C THR A 662 15.35 6.02 26.43
N PRO A 663 15.03 5.68 25.17
CA PRO A 663 15.86 6.09 24.04
C PRO A 663 15.92 7.61 23.90
N ASP A 664 17.08 8.12 23.51
CA ASP A 664 17.28 9.54 23.18
C ASP A 664 16.70 9.87 21.79
N VAL A 665 15.39 9.72 21.67
CA VAL A 665 14.59 10.05 20.48
C VAL A 665 13.24 10.56 20.96
N THR A 666 12.92 11.81 20.63
CA THR A 666 11.61 12.39 20.95
C THR A 666 10.50 11.59 20.28
N TYR A 667 9.50 11.19 21.05
CA TYR A 667 8.31 10.52 20.55
C TYR A 667 7.06 11.15 21.13
N VAL A 668 6.14 11.52 20.24
CA VAL A 668 4.82 12.02 20.60
C VAL A 668 3.82 10.89 20.31
N PRO A 669 3.21 10.28 21.33
CA PRO A 669 2.23 9.22 21.13
C PRO A 669 1.02 9.73 20.35
N GLU A 670 0.46 8.85 19.51
CA GLU A 670 -0.84 9.13 18.88
C GLU A 670 -1.90 9.38 19.96
N ARG A 671 -2.68 10.45 19.78
CA ARG A 671 -3.84 10.69 20.66
C ARG A 671 -4.84 9.54 20.47
N ARG A 672 -5.13 8.84 21.57
CA ARG A 672 -6.20 7.85 21.72
C ARG A 672 -7.36 8.49 22.45
N GLU A 673 -8.58 8.20 22.03
CA GLU A 673 -9.75 8.71 22.75
C GLU A 673 -9.81 7.97 24.09
N ARG A 674 -10.16 8.70 25.16
CA ARG A 674 -10.40 8.10 26.48
C ARG A 674 -11.76 8.56 26.95
N ALA A 675 -12.64 7.63 27.25
CA ALA A 675 -13.81 7.91 28.04
C ALA A 675 -13.47 7.77 29.52
N GLN A 676 -13.98 8.68 30.35
CA GLN A 676 -13.88 8.55 31.80
C GLN A 676 -14.74 7.36 32.23
N ALA A 677 -14.13 6.36 32.87
CA ALA A 677 -14.89 5.32 33.53
C ALA A 677 -15.69 5.94 34.69
N ALA A 678 -16.88 5.38 34.98
CA ALA A 678 -17.72 5.84 36.09
C ALA A 678 -17.03 5.71 37.47
N HIS A 679 -15.98 4.87 37.57
CA HIS A 679 -15.20 4.64 38.77
C HIS A 679 -13.73 5.01 38.52
N PRO A 680 -13.09 5.78 39.42
CA PRO A 680 -11.65 6.02 39.37
C PRO A 680 -10.86 4.70 39.37
N GLY A 681 -9.87 4.57 38.50
CA GLY A 681 -9.02 3.37 38.42
C GLY A 681 -9.53 2.25 37.51
N CYS A 682 -10.60 2.45 36.74
CA CYS A 682 -11.05 1.53 35.71
C CYS A 682 -10.77 2.06 34.29
N TYR A 683 -10.49 1.15 33.36
CA TYR A 683 -10.38 1.43 31.93
C TYR A 683 -11.70 1.12 31.22
N LEU A 684 -12.26 2.09 30.50
CA LEU A 684 -13.44 1.87 29.65
C LEU A 684 -12.98 1.59 28.21
N ASP A 685 -13.26 0.39 27.71
CA ASP A 685 -12.95 0.04 26.32
C ASP A 685 -13.90 0.77 25.36
N ILE A 686 -13.41 1.88 24.82
CA ILE A 686 -14.06 2.62 23.73
C ILE A 686 -13.39 2.40 22.38
N SER A 687 -12.48 1.41 22.27
CA SER A 687 -11.83 1.10 20.99
C SER A 687 -12.86 0.77 19.89
N GLN A 688 -14.06 0.30 20.27
CA GLN A 688 -15.17 0.06 19.34
C GLN A 688 -15.72 1.31 18.67
N TRP A 689 -15.49 2.48 19.27
CA TRP A 689 -15.93 3.79 18.79
C TRP A 689 -14.78 4.63 18.20
N GLU A 690 -13.52 4.26 18.45
CA GLU A 690 -12.34 4.93 17.86
C GLU A 690 -12.37 4.85 16.32
N GLY A 691 -12.60 5.99 15.66
CA GLY A 691 -12.62 6.10 14.19
C GLY A 691 -13.99 5.92 13.52
N SER A 692 -15.09 6.11 14.27
CA SER A 692 -16.47 6.11 13.75
C SER A 692 -16.83 7.36 12.96
#